data_AF-A0A969A6V2-F1
#
_entry.id   AF-A0A969A6V2-F1
#
_cell.length_a   1.000
_cell.length_b   1.000
_cell.length_c   1.000
_cell.angle_alpha   90.00
_cell.angle_beta   90.00
_cell.angle_gamma   90.00
#
_symmetry.space_group_name_H-M   'P 1'
#
loop_
_entity.id
_entity.type
_entity.pdbx_description
1 polymer ?
#
loop_
_entity_poly.entity_id
_entity_poly.type
_entity_poly.pdbx_seq_one_letter_code
_entity_poly.pdbx_strand_id
1 'polypeptide(L)'
;MFNVQYPISKFISICTVCLLLSIQPVWAVESQPQRTVLTLELLQEKINSPIVNQGSFTVDLREMEINLQPQNKELHDNFYKLLQDVLQKSGTKPIGLDLTNSIIEGNFIGSDLGLRTPLYAQAIAPIFTETEQNQLELLREVCLQSLAYSVPNSKDCRSLLGKDSTTSAQISVFRGSLIFNQTVFKGKVEFNKTFFLQPVEGSGAIFYQPTNFKQSRFGRRVSFINANFRSELDFQGSVFFQKANFQKADFAKNTDFKNTTFEDSANFSNAHFQKLANFSCARWEGKTNFYQAVFLEETQFTKANFQGFLFLQETRFLKSVIFRETQFNLPVNLRGASIFNQADFSDAVFAQGAYLNVPSLIFNADKAKILGNPGEIGVMLRIPQLSGNQNVLRNLIQNFRQLQQIADANKLEYSKQRLHLQSLTRRLVDANINDAPQQRLINLGFSPTQVKAIIKRRQTQPFQIKSELLTLADIDEETFTQLASRFVVTETLTPIKWLLQIWKWLVLSLLLLLSGYGTNFYLVFGVGIIAIAFFSLLFWLIDRFRRVHPNKIIPTAYETSWMLGSFTISTLFGLIAIFRNTPQPWLALLCMGVIIVPLPTFLLFQLYQKGRYHDLMETSYFTEDGTFRQLRLLIGRLPVIPRYPLFRERYLPLLWNRRWNWLNYYDFSLNNLLKLGFNDVRLRDEHLPGIISTLAWYQWSLGILYITLVLWTLSRTIPGLNLLIYLK
;
A
#
# COMPACT_ATOMS: atom_id res chain seq x y z
N MET A 1 -43.07 51.26 -25.02
CA MET A 1 -43.49 49.90 -24.64
C MET A 1 -42.98 48.95 -25.71
N PHE A 2 -42.05 48.07 -25.33
CA PHE A 2 -41.10 47.42 -26.22
C PHE A 2 -41.72 46.30 -27.06
N ASN A 3 -41.57 46.45 -28.37
CA ASN A 3 -41.83 45.44 -29.38
C ASN A 3 -40.47 44.85 -29.76
N VAL A 4 -40.19 43.60 -29.39
CA VAL A 4 -38.93 42.92 -29.73
C VAL A 4 -39.26 41.72 -30.63
N GLN A 5 -39.03 41.92 -31.93
CA GLN A 5 -38.87 40.86 -32.92
C GLN A 5 -37.62 40.04 -32.58
N TYR A 6 -37.79 38.75 -32.31
CA TYR A 6 -36.70 37.77 -32.38
C TYR A 6 -36.77 37.02 -33.72
N PRO A 7 -35.64 36.81 -34.42
CA PRO A 7 -35.64 36.29 -35.78
C PRO A 7 -35.73 34.75 -35.80
N ILE A 8 -36.73 34.26 -36.54
CA ILE A 8 -37.01 32.84 -36.85
C ILE A 8 -35.85 32.16 -37.61
N SER A 9 -34.86 32.92 -38.11
CA SER A 9 -33.72 32.39 -38.86
C SER A 9 -32.69 31.63 -38.01
N LYS A 10 -32.66 31.84 -36.67
CA LYS A 10 -31.76 31.07 -35.77
C LYS A 10 -32.35 29.73 -35.32
N PHE A 11 -33.67 29.56 -35.33
CA PHE A 11 -34.29 28.28 -34.97
C PHE A 11 -34.21 27.26 -36.12
N ILE A 12 -34.34 27.73 -37.36
CA ILE A 12 -34.18 26.87 -38.54
C ILE A 12 -32.72 26.46 -38.73
N SER A 13 -31.75 27.34 -38.44
CA SER A 13 -30.32 26.99 -38.50
C SER A 13 -29.89 25.98 -37.42
N ILE A 14 -30.46 26.05 -36.21
CA ILE A 14 -30.19 25.08 -35.14
C ILE A 14 -30.87 23.74 -35.43
N CYS A 15 -32.08 23.73 -36.02
CA CYS A 15 -32.71 22.48 -36.46
C CYS A 15 -31.98 21.83 -37.65
N THR A 16 -31.43 22.59 -38.62
CA THR A 16 -30.61 22.00 -39.68
C THR A 16 -29.24 21.53 -39.19
N VAL A 17 -28.64 22.17 -38.18
CA VAL A 17 -27.38 21.69 -37.57
C VAL A 17 -27.62 20.47 -36.67
N CYS A 18 -28.77 20.37 -35.99
CA CYS A 18 -29.16 19.18 -35.23
C CYS A 18 -29.61 18.00 -36.11
N LEU A 19 -30.12 18.24 -37.33
CA LEU A 19 -30.41 17.21 -38.34
C LEU A 19 -29.16 16.80 -39.15
N LEU A 20 -28.10 17.62 -39.17
CA LEU A 20 -26.80 17.27 -39.78
C LEU A 20 -25.81 16.64 -38.78
N LEU A 21 -26.07 16.74 -37.47
CA LEU A 21 -25.28 16.07 -36.40
C LEU A 21 -25.88 14.71 -35.95
N SER A 22 -27.00 14.28 -36.55
CA SER A 22 -27.60 12.95 -36.35
C SER A 22 -27.26 11.95 -37.47
N ILE A 23 -26.44 12.35 -38.46
CA ILE A 23 -25.81 11.41 -39.39
C ILE A 23 -24.63 10.80 -38.65
N GLN A 24 -24.89 9.69 -37.95
CA GLN A 24 -23.80 8.78 -37.61
C GLN A 24 -23.06 8.44 -38.90
N PRO A 25 -21.72 8.35 -38.91
CA PRO A 25 -21.06 7.70 -40.02
C PRO A 25 -21.72 6.32 -40.11
N VAL A 26 -22.46 6.07 -41.19
CA VAL A 26 -22.73 4.71 -41.62
C VAL A 26 -21.35 4.11 -41.73
N TRP A 27 -20.99 3.29 -40.75
CA TRP A 27 -19.81 2.45 -40.85
C TRP A 27 -19.96 1.81 -42.22
N ALA A 28 -18.99 2.05 -43.09
CA ALA A 28 -18.83 1.21 -44.26
C ALA A 28 -18.99 -0.22 -43.74
N VAL A 29 -20.02 -0.91 -44.22
CA VAL A 29 -20.17 -2.34 -43.98
C VAL A 29 -18.82 -2.89 -44.42
N GLU A 30 -17.97 -3.27 -43.46
CA GLU A 30 -16.77 -4.03 -43.74
C GLU A 30 -17.25 -5.15 -44.63
N SER A 31 -16.76 -5.18 -45.87
CA SER A 31 -17.00 -6.28 -46.78
C SER A 31 -16.66 -7.54 -46.01
N GLN A 32 -17.68 -8.29 -45.58
CA GLN A 32 -17.43 -9.53 -44.88
C GLN A 32 -16.56 -10.36 -45.82
N PRO A 33 -15.40 -10.87 -45.37
CA PRO A 33 -14.55 -11.68 -46.22
C PRO A 33 -15.43 -12.78 -46.81
N GLN A 34 -15.33 -12.96 -48.12
CA GLN A 34 -16.14 -13.94 -48.83
C GLN A 34 -15.69 -15.33 -48.39
N ARG A 35 -16.38 -15.90 -47.40
CA ARG A 35 -16.01 -17.19 -46.79
C ARG A 35 -16.51 -18.34 -47.64
N THR A 36 -15.69 -19.39 -47.75
CA THR A 36 -16.06 -20.62 -48.45
C THR A 36 -16.69 -21.62 -47.48
N VAL A 37 -17.84 -22.19 -47.83
CA VAL A 37 -18.48 -23.25 -47.02
C VAL A 37 -17.63 -24.52 -47.07
N LEU A 38 -17.30 -25.07 -45.91
CA LEU A 38 -16.52 -26.31 -45.83
C LEU A 38 -17.41 -27.52 -46.13
N THR A 39 -17.22 -28.13 -47.30
CA THR A 39 -17.80 -29.44 -47.65
C THR A 39 -16.88 -30.57 -47.18
N LEU A 40 -17.41 -31.80 -47.10
CA LEU A 40 -16.63 -32.98 -46.73
C LEU A 40 -15.46 -33.23 -47.69
N GLU A 41 -15.69 -33.04 -48.99
CA GLU A 41 -14.70 -33.20 -50.06
C GLU A 41 -13.56 -32.18 -49.90
N LEU A 42 -13.90 -30.92 -49.66
CA LEU A 42 -12.92 -29.86 -49.44
C LEU A 42 -12.12 -30.11 -48.16
N LEU A 43 -12.74 -30.61 -47.09
CA LEU A 43 -12.04 -31.01 -45.89
C LEU A 43 -11.00 -32.11 -46.17
N GLN A 44 -11.36 -33.15 -46.94
CA GLN A 44 -10.42 -34.21 -47.32
C GLN A 44 -9.26 -33.67 -48.17
N GLU A 45 -9.54 -32.76 -49.10
CA GLU A 45 -8.51 -32.09 -49.91
C GLU A 45 -7.52 -31.31 -49.04
N LYS A 46 -8.04 -30.47 -48.12
CA LYS A 46 -7.22 -29.66 -47.20
C LYS A 46 -6.39 -30.50 -46.24
N ILE A 47 -6.94 -31.63 -45.78
CA ILE A 47 -6.24 -32.58 -44.91
C ILE A 47 -5.06 -33.23 -45.64
N ASN A 48 -5.20 -33.53 -46.93
CA ASN A 48 -4.16 -34.14 -47.75
C ASN A 48 -3.07 -33.14 -48.21
N SER A 49 -3.28 -31.84 -47.99
CA SER A 49 -2.40 -30.74 -48.45
C SER A 49 -2.04 -29.74 -47.34
N PRO A 50 -1.42 -30.18 -46.22
CA PRO A 50 -1.07 -29.28 -45.12
C PRO A 50 -0.04 -28.23 -45.55
N ILE A 51 -0.24 -26.99 -45.10
CA ILE A 51 0.64 -25.86 -45.41
C ILE A 51 1.60 -25.57 -44.26
N VAL A 52 2.69 -24.85 -44.55
CA VAL A 52 3.59 -24.33 -43.52
C VAL A 52 3.15 -22.91 -43.14
N ASN A 53 2.70 -22.74 -41.89
CA ASN A 53 2.40 -21.43 -41.31
C ASN A 53 3.33 -21.15 -40.11
N GLN A 54 4.06 -20.03 -40.15
CA GLN A 54 5.07 -19.62 -39.15
C GLN A 54 6.04 -20.74 -38.74
N GLY A 55 6.41 -21.62 -39.67
CA GLY A 55 7.33 -22.74 -39.44
C GLY A 55 6.69 -24.02 -38.89
N SER A 56 5.37 -24.05 -38.65
CA SER A 56 4.61 -25.25 -38.27
C SER A 56 3.72 -25.74 -39.41
N PHE A 57 3.58 -27.06 -39.59
CA PHE A 57 2.63 -27.62 -40.55
C PHE A 57 1.22 -27.54 -39.98
N THR A 58 0.25 -27.07 -40.75
CA THR A 58 -1.15 -26.93 -40.31
C THR A 58 -2.13 -27.36 -41.40
N VAL A 59 -3.24 -27.98 -41.00
CA VAL A 59 -4.41 -28.11 -41.87
C VAL A 59 -5.02 -26.72 -42.05
N ASP A 60 -5.07 -26.25 -43.29
CA ASP A 60 -5.52 -24.90 -43.65
C ASP A 60 -7.04 -24.84 -43.81
N LEU A 61 -7.74 -24.45 -42.74
CA LEU A 61 -9.18 -24.18 -42.73
C LEU A 61 -9.47 -22.69 -42.51
N ARG A 62 -8.60 -21.81 -43.03
CA ARG A 62 -8.78 -20.35 -42.95
C ARG A 62 -9.91 -19.86 -43.86
N GLU A 63 -10.58 -18.79 -43.44
CA GLU A 63 -11.66 -18.13 -44.18
C GLU A 63 -12.83 -19.07 -44.54
N MET A 64 -13.04 -20.10 -43.73
CA MET A 64 -14.07 -21.11 -43.95
C MET A 64 -15.34 -20.84 -43.14
N GLU A 65 -16.49 -21.26 -43.66
CA GLU A 65 -17.72 -21.45 -42.89
C GLU A 65 -17.90 -22.95 -42.60
N ILE A 66 -17.75 -23.33 -41.34
CA ILE A 66 -17.73 -24.72 -40.87
C ILE A 66 -19.01 -24.97 -40.07
N ASN A 67 -19.97 -25.68 -40.66
CA ASN A 67 -21.23 -25.99 -40.00
C ASN A 67 -21.21 -27.37 -39.32
N LEU A 68 -20.93 -27.38 -38.01
CA LEU A 68 -20.95 -28.53 -37.11
C LEU A 68 -22.27 -28.64 -36.34
N GLN A 69 -23.38 -28.15 -36.88
CA GLN A 69 -24.68 -28.36 -36.26
C GLN A 69 -25.19 -29.79 -36.53
N PRO A 70 -25.98 -30.39 -35.63
CA PRO A 70 -26.48 -31.76 -35.79
C PRO A 70 -27.32 -32.01 -37.06
N GLN A 71 -27.83 -30.95 -37.70
CA GLN A 71 -28.54 -31.03 -38.97
C GLN A 71 -27.61 -31.41 -40.14
N ASN A 72 -26.34 -31.01 -40.08
CA ASN A 72 -25.32 -31.37 -41.07
C ASN A 72 -24.55 -32.62 -40.61
N LYS A 73 -25.26 -33.75 -40.48
CA LYS A 73 -24.69 -35.00 -39.94
C LYS A 73 -23.44 -35.47 -40.68
N GLU A 74 -23.43 -35.36 -42.01
CA GLU A 74 -22.34 -35.87 -42.84
C GLU A 74 -21.01 -35.19 -42.54
N LEU A 75 -20.99 -33.84 -42.47
CA LEU A 75 -19.79 -33.11 -42.08
C LEU A 75 -19.52 -33.30 -40.58
N HIS A 76 -20.53 -33.17 -39.73
CA HIS A 76 -20.40 -33.25 -38.27
C HIS A 76 -19.74 -34.56 -37.80
N ASP A 77 -20.23 -35.71 -38.29
CA ASP A 77 -19.77 -37.02 -37.84
C ASP A 77 -18.37 -37.35 -38.37
N ASN A 78 -18.01 -36.85 -39.55
CA ASN A 78 -16.71 -37.10 -40.17
C ASN A 78 -15.63 -36.05 -39.81
N PHE A 79 -16.01 -34.83 -39.43
CA PHE A 79 -15.08 -33.72 -39.19
C PHE A 79 -14.04 -34.08 -38.14
N TYR A 80 -14.49 -34.53 -36.97
CA TYR A 80 -13.60 -34.91 -35.88
C TYR A 80 -12.77 -36.13 -36.22
N LYS A 81 -13.37 -37.15 -36.85
CA LYS A 81 -12.67 -38.39 -37.22
C LYS A 81 -11.53 -38.15 -38.22
N LEU A 82 -11.80 -37.41 -39.29
CA LEU A 82 -10.80 -37.11 -40.32
C LEU A 82 -9.68 -36.23 -39.79
N LEU A 83 -9.99 -35.23 -38.97
CA LEU A 83 -8.97 -34.39 -38.34
C LEU A 83 -8.15 -35.17 -37.31
N GLN A 84 -8.76 -36.05 -36.51
CA GLN A 84 -8.04 -36.92 -35.57
C GLN A 84 -7.01 -37.78 -36.30
N ASP A 85 -7.39 -38.43 -37.42
CA ASP A 85 -6.50 -39.32 -38.18
C ASP A 85 -5.21 -38.62 -38.64
N VAL A 86 -5.28 -37.31 -38.90
CA VAL A 86 -4.12 -36.52 -39.37
C VAL A 86 -3.38 -35.81 -38.26
N LEU A 87 -4.10 -35.24 -37.28
CA LEU A 87 -3.48 -34.56 -36.13
C LEU A 87 -2.79 -35.53 -35.17
N GLN A 88 -3.22 -36.80 -35.13
CA GLN A 88 -2.67 -37.83 -34.24
C GLN A 88 -1.66 -38.75 -34.93
N LYS A 89 -1.36 -38.54 -36.22
CA LYS A 89 -0.49 -39.42 -37.00
C LYS A 89 0.91 -39.54 -36.38
N SER A 90 1.36 -40.77 -36.18
CA SER A 90 2.67 -41.09 -35.58
C SER A 90 3.80 -41.05 -36.62
N GLY A 91 5.02 -40.68 -36.18
CA GLY A 91 6.23 -40.75 -37.02
C GLY A 91 6.50 -39.58 -37.97
N THR A 92 5.60 -38.60 -38.10
CA THR A 92 5.80 -37.37 -38.90
C THR A 92 5.89 -36.12 -38.02
N LYS A 93 6.35 -34.99 -38.59
CA LYS A 93 6.26 -33.68 -37.91
C LYS A 93 4.80 -33.43 -37.48
N PRO A 94 4.56 -32.91 -36.25
CA PRO A 94 3.21 -32.68 -35.77
C PRO A 94 2.49 -31.66 -36.64
N ILE A 95 1.28 -31.98 -37.06
CA ILE A 95 0.40 -31.11 -37.85
C ILE A 95 -0.55 -30.40 -36.88
N GLY A 96 -0.68 -29.10 -37.03
CA GLY A 96 -1.60 -28.24 -36.30
C GLY A 96 -2.88 -27.94 -37.09
N LEU A 97 -3.69 -27.02 -36.56
CA LEU A 97 -4.96 -26.62 -37.15
C LEU A 97 -5.04 -25.09 -37.23
N ASP A 98 -5.34 -24.56 -38.41
CA ASP A 98 -5.52 -23.12 -38.64
C ASP A 98 -6.95 -22.82 -39.10
N LEU A 99 -7.67 -22.06 -38.27
CA LEU A 99 -9.07 -21.65 -38.43
C LEU A 99 -9.18 -20.12 -38.59
N THR A 100 -8.09 -19.44 -38.93
CA THR A 100 -8.05 -17.96 -38.98
C THR A 100 -9.16 -17.41 -39.89
N ASN A 101 -9.87 -16.36 -39.44
CA ASN A 101 -10.99 -15.72 -40.14
C ASN A 101 -12.23 -16.59 -40.41
N SER A 102 -12.30 -17.80 -39.84
CA SER A 102 -13.39 -18.75 -40.07
C SER A 102 -14.59 -18.52 -39.14
N ILE A 103 -15.75 -19.03 -39.54
CA ILE A 103 -16.96 -19.13 -38.71
C ILE A 103 -17.22 -20.61 -38.42
N ILE A 104 -17.42 -20.94 -37.15
CA ILE A 104 -17.79 -22.28 -36.71
C ILE A 104 -19.21 -22.23 -36.16
N GLU A 105 -20.12 -22.91 -36.85
CA GLU A 105 -21.49 -23.11 -36.41
C GLU A 105 -21.60 -24.43 -35.65
N GLY A 106 -22.37 -24.45 -34.54
CA GLY A 106 -22.42 -25.63 -33.68
C GLY A 106 -21.27 -25.70 -32.67
N ASN A 107 -21.26 -26.77 -31.86
CA ASN A 107 -20.27 -26.94 -30.80
C ASN A 107 -18.95 -27.43 -31.37
N PHE A 108 -17.84 -26.87 -30.87
CA PHE A 108 -16.49 -27.25 -31.23
C PHE A 108 -15.83 -28.01 -30.06
N ILE A 109 -15.72 -29.33 -30.20
CA ILE A 109 -15.16 -30.24 -29.19
C ILE A 109 -13.70 -30.50 -29.53
N GLY A 110 -12.85 -29.52 -29.23
CA GLY A 110 -11.42 -29.60 -29.53
C GLY A 110 -10.66 -30.63 -28.70
N SER A 111 -11.18 -31.01 -27.52
CA SER A 111 -10.62 -32.09 -26.70
C SER A 111 -10.67 -33.46 -27.39
N ASP A 112 -11.57 -33.67 -28.35
CA ASP A 112 -11.60 -34.90 -29.14
C ASP A 112 -10.53 -34.93 -30.23
N LEU A 113 -9.96 -33.79 -30.64
CA LEU A 113 -8.95 -33.75 -31.70
C LEU A 113 -7.58 -34.27 -31.24
N GLY A 114 -7.29 -34.20 -29.94
CA GLY A 114 -6.00 -34.63 -29.37
C GLY A 114 -5.92 -36.12 -29.06
N LEU A 115 -4.68 -36.63 -28.99
CA LEU A 115 -4.39 -38.02 -28.65
C LEU A 115 -4.64 -38.26 -27.16
N ARG A 116 -5.54 -39.19 -26.82
CA ARG A 116 -5.81 -39.54 -25.41
C ARG A 116 -4.70 -40.41 -24.83
N THR A 117 -4.13 -39.99 -23.71
CA THR A 117 -3.06 -40.74 -23.03
C THR A 117 -3.17 -40.61 -21.50
N PRO A 118 -2.80 -41.63 -20.72
CA PRO A 118 -2.68 -41.49 -19.27
C PRO A 118 -1.44 -40.64 -18.92
N LEU A 119 -1.63 -39.51 -18.22
CA LEU A 119 -0.54 -38.59 -17.89
C LEU A 119 0.48 -39.18 -16.88
N TYR A 120 0.08 -40.17 -16.06
CA TYR A 120 0.87 -40.68 -14.92
C TYR A 120 1.17 -42.18 -14.99
N ALA A 121 1.13 -42.80 -16.17
CA ALA A 121 1.65 -44.16 -16.32
C ALA A 121 3.16 -44.19 -16.02
N GLN A 122 3.70 -45.35 -15.61
CA GLN A 122 5.13 -45.53 -15.33
C GLN A 122 6.02 -45.20 -16.54
N ALA A 123 5.46 -45.23 -17.75
CA ALA A 123 6.08 -44.73 -18.98
C ALA A 123 5.06 -43.92 -19.80
N ILE A 124 5.48 -42.78 -20.36
CA ILE A 124 4.71 -42.02 -21.35
C ILE A 124 4.57 -42.88 -22.61
N ALA A 125 3.43 -42.78 -23.32
CA ALA A 125 3.20 -43.58 -24.51
C ALA A 125 4.31 -43.35 -25.57
N PRO A 126 4.89 -44.42 -26.17
CA PRO A 126 6.01 -44.32 -27.11
C PRO A 126 5.65 -43.63 -28.44
N ILE A 127 4.37 -43.30 -28.65
CA ILE A 127 3.88 -42.54 -29.79
C ILE A 127 4.37 -41.08 -29.81
N PHE A 128 4.77 -40.55 -28.65
CA PHE A 128 5.39 -39.24 -28.53
C PHE A 128 6.88 -39.30 -28.87
N THR A 129 7.39 -38.30 -29.59
CA THR A 129 8.83 -38.11 -29.82
C THR A 129 9.55 -37.83 -28.51
N GLU A 130 10.87 -38.07 -28.42
CA GLU A 130 11.66 -37.79 -27.20
C GLU A 130 11.48 -36.35 -26.70
N THR A 131 11.41 -35.37 -27.61
CA THR A 131 11.16 -33.97 -27.25
C THR A 131 9.79 -33.74 -26.62
N GLU A 132 8.76 -34.45 -27.10
CA GLU A 132 7.40 -34.36 -26.56
C GLU A 132 7.30 -35.09 -25.21
N GLN A 133 7.97 -36.24 -25.07
CA GLN A 133 8.10 -36.96 -23.81
C GLN A 133 8.78 -36.09 -22.75
N ASN A 134 9.89 -35.45 -23.07
CA ASN A 134 10.57 -34.52 -22.15
C ASN A 134 9.67 -33.34 -21.73
N GLN A 135 8.87 -32.78 -22.64
CA GLN A 135 7.89 -31.74 -22.28
C GLN A 135 6.80 -32.28 -21.34
N LEU A 136 6.30 -33.50 -21.59
CA LEU A 136 5.33 -34.19 -20.74
C LEU A 136 5.91 -34.55 -19.36
N GLU A 137 7.18 -34.92 -19.26
CA GLU A 137 7.86 -35.17 -17.99
C GLU A 137 8.07 -33.88 -17.19
N LEU A 138 8.47 -32.79 -17.84
CA LEU A 138 8.56 -31.48 -17.20
C LEU A 138 7.20 -31.04 -16.63
N LEU A 139 6.09 -31.32 -17.34
CA LEU A 139 4.76 -31.11 -16.79
C LEU A 139 4.52 -31.93 -15.53
N ARG A 140 4.90 -33.21 -15.55
CA ARG A 140 4.68 -34.15 -14.46
C ARG A 140 5.33 -33.61 -13.18
N GLU A 141 6.55 -33.10 -13.28
CA GLU A 141 7.26 -32.48 -12.15
C GLU A 141 6.55 -31.24 -11.61
N VAL A 142 6.16 -30.28 -12.47
CA VAL A 142 5.42 -29.08 -12.03
C VAL A 142 4.08 -29.45 -11.39
N CYS A 143 3.39 -30.45 -11.96
CA CYS A 143 2.17 -30.97 -11.38
C CYS A 143 2.44 -31.61 -10.00
N LEU A 144 3.47 -32.45 -9.85
CA LEU A 144 3.87 -33.03 -8.57
C LEU A 144 4.26 -31.97 -7.52
N GLN A 145 4.96 -30.90 -7.92
CA GLN A 145 5.29 -29.78 -7.04
C GLN A 145 4.05 -28.97 -6.64
N SER A 146 3.08 -28.81 -7.55
CA SER A 146 1.80 -28.20 -7.22
C SER A 146 0.99 -29.00 -6.20
N LEU A 147 1.21 -30.31 -6.09
CA LEU A 147 0.66 -31.21 -5.05
C LEU A 147 1.38 -31.06 -3.71
N ALA A 148 2.69 -30.81 -3.72
CA ALA A 148 3.53 -30.73 -2.52
C ALA A 148 3.26 -29.48 -1.66
N TYR A 149 2.83 -28.38 -2.29
CA TYR A 149 2.37 -27.19 -1.56
C TYR A 149 0.90 -27.37 -1.13
N SER A 150 0.70 -27.72 0.13
CA SER A 150 -0.57 -28.07 0.77
C SER A 150 -1.72 -27.09 0.51
N VAL A 151 -2.70 -27.49 -0.32
CA VAL A 151 -4.09 -27.01 -0.25
C VAL A 151 -4.98 -28.19 0.15
N PRO A 152 -5.76 -28.12 1.24
CA PRO A 152 -6.58 -29.25 1.71
C PRO A 152 -7.70 -29.73 0.77
N ASN A 153 -7.92 -29.08 -0.38
CA ASN A 153 -9.14 -29.23 -1.18
C ASN A 153 -8.95 -29.29 -2.71
N SER A 154 -7.75 -29.57 -3.24
CA SER A 154 -7.67 -30.09 -4.61
C SER A 154 -8.14 -31.56 -4.59
N LYS A 155 -9.46 -31.76 -4.74
CA LYS A 155 -10.08 -33.10 -4.70
C LYS A 155 -9.44 -34.09 -5.68
N ASP A 156 -8.89 -33.61 -6.79
CA ASP A 156 -8.26 -34.49 -7.80
C ASP A 156 -6.89 -35.02 -7.39
N CYS A 157 -6.22 -34.36 -6.46
CA CYS A 157 -4.86 -34.68 -6.04
C CYS A 157 -4.85 -35.74 -4.91
N ARG A 158 -5.87 -35.69 -4.05
CA ARG A 158 -6.02 -36.58 -2.89
C ARG A 158 -6.68 -37.91 -3.22
N SER A 159 -7.57 -37.97 -4.22
CA SER A 159 -8.15 -39.24 -4.69
C SER A 159 -7.11 -40.16 -5.35
N LEU A 160 -5.98 -39.60 -5.81
CA LEU A 160 -4.89 -40.31 -6.50
C LEU A 160 -3.82 -40.88 -5.55
N LEU A 161 -3.81 -40.48 -4.27
CA LEU A 161 -2.93 -41.02 -3.22
C LEU A 161 -3.67 -41.99 -2.28
N GLY A 162 -5.00 -42.12 -2.42
CA GLY A 162 -5.75 -43.18 -1.78
C GLY A 162 -5.43 -44.52 -2.45
N LYS A 163 -5.48 -45.61 -1.68
CA LYS A 163 -5.26 -46.99 -2.16
C LYS A 163 -6.23 -47.44 -3.27
N ASP A 164 -7.18 -46.61 -3.68
CA ASP A 164 -8.13 -46.86 -4.78
C ASP A 164 -7.60 -46.30 -6.11
N SER A 165 -6.48 -46.88 -6.57
CA SER A 165 -5.80 -46.54 -7.81
C SER A 165 -6.49 -47.14 -9.06
N THR A 166 -7.70 -46.68 -9.41
CA THR A 166 -8.42 -47.22 -10.59
C THR A 166 -8.94 -46.19 -11.59
N THR A 167 -8.59 -44.90 -11.50
CA THR A 167 -8.85 -43.95 -12.61
C THR A 167 -7.59 -43.17 -12.96
N SER A 168 -6.78 -43.70 -13.89
CA SER A 168 -5.77 -42.89 -14.57
C SER A 168 -6.49 -41.72 -15.27
N ALA A 169 -6.31 -40.48 -14.80
CA ALA A 169 -6.88 -39.32 -15.48
C ALA A 169 -6.31 -39.25 -16.91
N GLN A 170 -7.13 -39.65 -17.89
CA GLN A 170 -6.81 -39.52 -19.31
C GLN A 170 -6.78 -38.03 -19.66
N ILE A 171 -5.72 -37.59 -20.34
CA ILE A 171 -5.57 -36.24 -20.90
C ILE A 171 -5.60 -36.33 -22.42
N SER A 172 -6.16 -35.32 -23.09
CA SER A 172 -6.06 -35.17 -24.54
C SER A 172 -4.80 -34.38 -24.89
N VAL A 173 -3.92 -34.89 -25.76
CA VAL A 173 -2.68 -34.20 -26.15
C VAL A 173 -2.81 -33.68 -27.58
N PHE A 174 -2.79 -32.35 -27.72
CA PHE A 174 -2.79 -31.67 -29.00
C PHE A 174 -1.34 -31.32 -29.38
N ARG A 175 -0.80 -32.04 -30.38
CA ARG A 175 0.64 -32.04 -30.70
C ARG A 175 1.08 -30.87 -31.59
N GLY A 176 0.21 -30.40 -32.48
CA GLY A 176 0.49 -29.28 -33.39
C GLY A 176 0.05 -27.91 -32.84
N SER A 177 0.34 -26.84 -33.57
CA SER A 177 -0.14 -25.49 -33.22
C SER A 177 -1.67 -25.39 -33.42
N LEU A 178 -2.35 -24.61 -32.58
CA LEU A 178 -3.77 -24.32 -32.75
C LEU A 178 -3.96 -22.83 -32.98
N ILE A 179 -4.41 -22.46 -34.18
CA ILE A 179 -4.58 -21.08 -34.62
C ILE A 179 -6.05 -20.85 -34.97
N PHE A 180 -6.66 -19.83 -34.36
CA PHE A 180 -8.04 -19.39 -34.59
C PHE A 180 -8.14 -17.86 -34.42
N ASN A 181 -7.18 -17.14 -35.02
CA ASN A 181 -7.19 -15.68 -35.01
C ASN A 181 -8.43 -15.16 -35.76
N GLN A 182 -9.14 -14.19 -35.19
CA GLN A 182 -10.36 -13.60 -35.78
C GLN A 182 -11.48 -14.62 -36.10
N THR A 183 -11.41 -15.83 -35.54
CA THR A 183 -12.42 -16.88 -35.73
C THR A 183 -13.65 -16.60 -34.88
N VAL A 184 -14.84 -16.92 -35.41
CA VAL A 184 -16.11 -16.77 -34.69
C VAL A 184 -16.69 -18.14 -34.36
N PHE A 185 -16.76 -18.46 -33.07
CA PHE A 185 -17.41 -19.67 -32.56
C PHE A 185 -18.85 -19.34 -32.14
N LYS A 186 -19.84 -19.87 -32.88
CA LYS A 186 -21.28 -19.68 -32.57
C LYS A 186 -21.78 -20.65 -31.49
N GLY A 187 -21.20 -21.84 -31.36
CA GLY A 187 -21.51 -22.82 -30.32
C GLY A 187 -20.45 -22.91 -29.22
N LYS A 188 -20.62 -23.89 -28.31
CA LYS A 188 -19.71 -24.10 -27.17
C LYS A 188 -18.33 -24.54 -27.66
N VAL A 189 -17.29 -24.17 -26.91
CA VAL A 189 -15.90 -24.58 -27.19
C VAL A 189 -15.37 -25.40 -26.02
N GLU A 190 -15.02 -26.66 -26.26
CA GLU A 190 -14.61 -27.62 -25.22
C GLU A 190 -13.17 -28.11 -25.48
N PHE A 191 -12.26 -27.73 -24.60
CA PHE A 191 -10.87 -28.18 -24.54
C PHE A 191 -10.49 -28.68 -23.15
N ASN A 192 -11.46 -29.05 -22.33
CA ASN A 192 -11.25 -29.58 -20.99
C ASN A 192 -10.20 -30.71 -20.97
N LYS A 193 -9.29 -30.67 -19.99
CA LYS A 193 -8.21 -31.66 -19.83
C LYS A 193 -7.41 -31.87 -21.13
N THR A 194 -7.09 -30.79 -21.84
CA THR A 194 -6.24 -30.83 -23.04
C THR A 194 -4.86 -30.27 -22.75
N PHE A 195 -3.81 -30.95 -23.21
CA PHE A 195 -2.44 -30.44 -23.22
C PHE A 195 -2.02 -30.04 -24.63
N PHE A 196 -1.80 -28.74 -24.82
CA PHE A 196 -1.25 -28.17 -26.05
C PHE A 196 0.28 -28.15 -25.97
N LEU A 197 0.95 -28.93 -26.83
CA LEU A 197 2.43 -28.98 -26.90
C LEU A 197 3.03 -27.76 -27.61
N GLN A 198 2.23 -27.12 -28.47
CA GLN A 198 2.60 -25.99 -29.31
C GLN A 198 1.74 -24.76 -29.00
N PRO A 199 2.06 -23.59 -29.57
CA PRO A 199 1.33 -22.35 -29.30
C PRO A 199 -0.17 -22.44 -29.61
N VAL A 200 -0.95 -21.70 -28.82
CA VAL A 200 -2.38 -21.46 -29.06
C VAL A 200 -2.60 -19.99 -29.36
N GLU A 201 -3.09 -19.68 -30.55
CA GLU A 201 -3.24 -18.31 -31.07
C GLU A 201 -4.68 -18.01 -31.46
N GLY A 202 -5.37 -17.22 -30.64
CA GLY A 202 -6.78 -16.85 -30.77
C GLY A 202 -7.01 -15.35 -30.71
N SER A 203 -6.11 -14.56 -31.31
CA SER A 203 -6.17 -13.10 -31.27
C SER A 203 -7.39 -12.61 -32.05
N GLY A 204 -8.25 -11.79 -31.44
CA GLY A 204 -9.48 -11.30 -32.05
C GLY A 204 -10.60 -12.34 -32.19
N ALA A 205 -10.45 -13.54 -31.63
CA ALA A 205 -11.48 -14.58 -31.68
C ALA A 205 -12.74 -14.18 -30.90
N ILE A 206 -13.92 -14.60 -31.37
CA ILE A 206 -15.22 -14.30 -30.75
C ILE A 206 -15.91 -15.59 -30.35
N PHE A 207 -16.28 -15.71 -29.08
CA PHE A 207 -16.96 -16.87 -28.50
C PHE A 207 -18.36 -16.47 -28.03
N TYR A 208 -19.41 -16.96 -28.71
CA TYR A 208 -20.79 -16.64 -28.35
C TYR A 208 -21.34 -17.49 -27.19
N GLN A 209 -20.81 -18.68 -27.01
CA GLN A 209 -21.25 -19.66 -26.02
C GLN A 209 -20.11 -20.01 -25.06
N PRO A 210 -20.37 -20.74 -23.96
CA PRO A 210 -19.35 -21.07 -22.97
C PRO A 210 -18.10 -21.71 -23.59
N THR A 211 -16.93 -21.30 -23.09
CA THR A 211 -15.62 -21.79 -23.49
C THR A 211 -14.93 -22.44 -22.31
N ASN A 212 -14.57 -23.71 -22.45
CA ASN A 212 -14.10 -24.54 -21.36
C ASN A 212 -12.68 -25.05 -21.65
N PHE A 213 -11.72 -24.49 -20.92
CA PHE A 213 -10.32 -24.92 -20.85
C PHE A 213 -9.99 -25.53 -19.49
N LYS A 214 -10.98 -25.95 -18.71
CA LYS A 214 -10.78 -26.51 -17.37
C LYS A 214 -9.73 -27.61 -17.36
N GLN A 215 -8.76 -27.49 -16.45
CA GLN A 215 -7.64 -28.42 -16.29
C GLN A 215 -6.78 -28.61 -17.55
N SER A 216 -6.74 -27.61 -18.45
CA SER A 216 -5.88 -27.66 -19.62
C SER A 216 -4.44 -27.27 -19.29
N ARG A 217 -3.51 -27.61 -20.17
CA ARG A 217 -2.09 -27.32 -20.04
C ARG A 217 -1.59 -26.67 -21.33
N PHE A 218 -0.81 -25.61 -21.21
CA PHE A 218 -0.27 -24.88 -22.35
C PHE A 218 1.25 -24.87 -22.28
N GLY A 219 1.89 -25.76 -23.05
CA GLY A 219 3.34 -25.97 -23.02
C GLY A 219 4.15 -24.85 -23.68
N ARG A 220 3.49 -24.00 -24.46
CA ARG A 220 4.06 -22.84 -25.16
C ARG A 220 3.20 -21.60 -24.96
N ARG A 221 3.60 -20.49 -25.57
CA ARG A 221 2.88 -19.21 -25.50
C ARG A 221 1.40 -19.35 -25.89
N VAL A 222 0.55 -18.59 -25.19
CA VAL A 222 -0.89 -18.50 -25.48
C VAL A 222 -1.25 -17.04 -25.73
N SER A 223 -2.03 -16.77 -26.77
CA SER A 223 -2.48 -15.42 -27.13
C SER A 223 -3.98 -15.38 -27.39
N PHE A 224 -4.69 -14.58 -26.62
CA PHE A 224 -6.09 -14.19 -26.76
C PHE A 224 -6.21 -12.65 -26.82
N ILE A 225 -5.25 -11.98 -27.47
CA ILE A 225 -5.25 -10.52 -27.59
C ILE A 225 -6.50 -10.07 -28.34
N ASN A 226 -7.24 -9.08 -27.82
CA ASN A 226 -8.52 -8.61 -28.38
C ASN A 226 -9.61 -9.71 -28.51
N ALA A 227 -9.48 -10.87 -27.85
CA ALA A 227 -10.52 -11.89 -27.89
C ALA A 227 -11.79 -11.42 -27.15
N ASN A 228 -12.96 -11.83 -27.64
CA ASN A 228 -14.25 -11.48 -27.07
C ASN A 228 -14.98 -12.75 -26.61
N PHE A 229 -15.05 -12.96 -25.31
CA PHE A 229 -15.80 -14.04 -24.67
C PHE A 229 -17.17 -13.50 -24.24
N ARG A 230 -18.20 -13.72 -25.07
CA ARG A 230 -19.58 -13.25 -24.80
C ARG A 230 -20.32 -14.11 -23.77
N SER A 231 -19.73 -15.23 -23.39
CA SER A 231 -20.25 -16.17 -22.39
C SER A 231 -19.18 -16.56 -21.37
N GLU A 232 -19.49 -17.54 -20.52
CA GLU A 232 -18.62 -18.00 -19.44
C GLU A 232 -17.32 -18.62 -19.98
N LEU A 233 -16.21 -18.35 -19.28
CA LEU A 233 -14.90 -18.88 -19.59
C LEU A 233 -14.33 -19.59 -18.37
N ASP A 234 -14.01 -20.88 -18.52
CA ASP A 234 -13.50 -21.72 -17.44
C ASP A 234 -12.05 -22.17 -17.74
N PHE A 235 -11.10 -21.63 -16.98
CA PHE A 235 -9.69 -22.04 -16.94
C PHE A 235 -9.35 -22.75 -15.62
N GLN A 236 -10.33 -23.17 -14.81
CA GLN A 236 -10.10 -23.71 -13.48
C GLN A 236 -9.05 -24.84 -13.50
N GLY A 237 -8.01 -24.70 -12.68
CA GLY A 237 -6.95 -25.70 -12.54
C GLY A 237 -6.04 -25.83 -13.76
N SER A 238 -6.03 -24.86 -14.68
CA SER A 238 -5.15 -24.86 -15.86
C SER A 238 -3.71 -24.45 -15.52
N VAL A 239 -2.77 -24.78 -16.39
CA VAL A 239 -1.35 -24.37 -16.23
C VAL A 239 -0.81 -23.78 -17.52
N PHE A 240 -0.21 -22.59 -17.41
CA PHE A 240 0.49 -21.89 -18.49
C PHE A 240 2.00 -21.92 -18.22
N PHE A 241 2.75 -22.69 -19.00
CA PHE A 241 4.20 -22.87 -18.80
C PHE A 241 5.04 -21.73 -19.38
N GLN A 242 4.48 -21.00 -20.34
CA GLN A 242 5.08 -19.82 -20.96
C GLN A 242 4.07 -18.68 -20.93
N LYS A 243 4.47 -17.53 -21.50
CA LYS A 243 3.68 -16.31 -21.54
C LYS A 243 2.22 -16.53 -21.97
N ALA A 244 1.29 -16.05 -21.15
CA ALA A 244 -0.14 -16.03 -21.45
C ALA A 244 -0.62 -14.58 -21.67
N ASN A 245 -1.17 -14.28 -22.84
CA ASN A 245 -1.55 -12.92 -23.21
C ASN A 245 -3.05 -12.79 -23.48
N PHE A 246 -3.74 -12.03 -22.63
CA PHE A 246 -5.15 -11.66 -22.68
C PHE A 246 -5.31 -10.13 -22.82
N GLN A 247 -4.31 -9.45 -23.38
CA GLN A 247 -4.35 -8.00 -23.56
C GLN A 247 -5.58 -7.58 -24.37
N LYS A 248 -6.33 -6.60 -23.88
CA LYS A 248 -7.57 -6.10 -24.48
C LYS A 248 -8.67 -7.17 -24.69
N ALA A 249 -8.61 -8.30 -23.99
CA ALA A 249 -9.68 -9.28 -24.02
C ALA A 249 -10.93 -8.74 -23.30
N ASP A 250 -12.12 -9.03 -23.83
CA ASP A 250 -13.41 -8.69 -23.23
C ASP A 250 -14.10 -9.97 -22.73
N PHE A 251 -14.40 -10.00 -21.43
CA PHE A 251 -15.06 -11.11 -20.75
C PHE A 251 -16.45 -10.64 -20.29
N ALA A 252 -17.48 -10.99 -21.07
CA ALA A 252 -18.84 -10.48 -20.85
C ALA A 252 -19.58 -11.17 -19.70
N LYS A 253 -19.17 -12.40 -19.33
CA LYS A 253 -19.75 -13.19 -18.24
C LYS A 253 -18.67 -13.63 -17.25
N ASN A 254 -19.06 -14.49 -16.30
CA ASN A 254 -18.16 -14.97 -15.26
C ASN A 254 -16.93 -15.64 -15.88
N THR A 255 -15.75 -15.33 -15.35
CA THR A 255 -14.49 -15.90 -15.79
C THR A 255 -13.78 -16.55 -14.61
N ASP A 256 -13.48 -17.84 -14.73
CA ASP A 256 -12.90 -18.63 -13.64
C ASP A 256 -11.47 -19.07 -13.95
N PHE A 257 -10.51 -18.50 -13.23
CA PHE A 257 -9.10 -18.87 -13.18
C PHE A 257 -8.71 -19.52 -11.85
N LYS A 258 -9.67 -20.02 -11.07
CA LYS A 258 -9.41 -20.65 -9.77
C LYS A 258 -8.43 -21.80 -9.88
N ASN A 259 -7.46 -21.88 -8.97
CA ASN A 259 -6.38 -22.88 -8.97
C ASN A 259 -5.52 -22.87 -10.26
N THR A 260 -5.55 -21.82 -11.07
CA THR A 260 -4.69 -21.72 -12.27
C THR A 260 -3.25 -21.40 -11.87
N THR A 261 -2.28 -21.96 -12.58
CA THR A 261 -0.87 -21.65 -12.40
C THR A 261 -0.29 -20.98 -13.65
N PHE A 262 0.36 -19.84 -13.47
CA PHE A 262 1.13 -19.13 -14.49
C PHE A 262 2.61 -19.20 -14.12
N GLU A 263 3.34 -20.12 -14.76
CA GLU A 263 4.79 -20.35 -14.53
C GLU A 263 5.67 -19.21 -15.10
N ASP A 264 5.15 -18.49 -16.10
CA ASP A 264 5.77 -17.31 -16.70
C ASP A 264 4.77 -16.13 -16.65
N SER A 265 5.11 -15.01 -17.30
CA SER A 265 4.33 -13.78 -17.25
C SER A 265 2.93 -13.92 -17.85
N ALA A 266 1.97 -13.25 -17.21
CA ALA A 266 0.57 -13.18 -17.65
C ALA A 266 0.17 -11.71 -17.88
N ASN A 267 -0.38 -11.41 -19.05
CA ASN A 267 -0.74 -10.04 -19.45
C ASN A 267 -2.24 -9.91 -19.68
N PHE A 268 -2.92 -9.19 -18.81
CA PHE A 268 -4.33 -8.79 -18.88
C PHE A 268 -4.47 -7.27 -19.04
N SER A 269 -3.45 -6.58 -19.58
CA SER A 269 -3.52 -5.13 -19.76
C SER A 269 -4.69 -4.73 -20.66
N ASN A 270 -5.42 -3.69 -20.26
CA ASN A 270 -6.65 -3.23 -20.93
C ASN A 270 -7.76 -4.28 -21.05
N ALA A 271 -7.70 -5.39 -20.32
CA ALA A 271 -8.78 -6.38 -20.32
C ALA A 271 -10.02 -5.84 -19.59
N HIS A 272 -11.20 -6.28 -20.03
CA HIS A 272 -12.48 -5.84 -19.50
C HIS A 272 -13.26 -7.04 -18.94
N PHE A 273 -13.53 -7.04 -17.64
CA PHE A 273 -14.28 -8.09 -16.95
C PHE A 273 -15.64 -7.53 -16.53
N GLN A 274 -16.70 -7.95 -17.23
CA GLN A 274 -18.05 -7.42 -17.03
C GLN A 274 -18.79 -8.06 -15.86
N LYS A 275 -18.38 -9.25 -15.45
CA LYS A 275 -18.94 -10.02 -14.34
C LYS A 275 -17.82 -10.53 -13.42
N LEU A 276 -18.13 -11.49 -12.56
CA LEU A 276 -17.20 -12.02 -11.57
C LEU A 276 -15.92 -12.54 -12.26
N ALA A 277 -14.77 -12.08 -11.77
CA ALA A 277 -13.46 -12.60 -12.17
C ALA A 277 -12.81 -13.32 -10.98
N ASN A 278 -12.73 -14.65 -11.06
CA ASN A 278 -12.26 -15.49 -9.97
C ASN A 278 -10.84 -16.00 -10.21
N PHE A 279 -9.86 -15.44 -9.50
CA PHE A 279 -8.46 -15.87 -9.47
C PHE A 279 -8.09 -16.51 -8.13
N SER A 280 -9.06 -17.04 -7.38
CA SER A 280 -8.82 -17.61 -6.06
C SER A 280 -7.87 -18.81 -6.15
N CYS A 281 -6.92 -18.90 -5.22
CA CYS A 281 -5.88 -19.93 -5.19
C CYS A 281 -5.02 -20.00 -6.46
N ALA A 282 -5.01 -18.95 -7.30
CA ALA A 282 -4.14 -18.89 -8.46
C ALA A 282 -2.67 -18.66 -8.03
N ARG A 283 -1.73 -19.26 -8.76
CA ARG A 283 -0.29 -19.12 -8.53
C ARG A 283 0.35 -18.39 -9.70
N TRP A 284 1.17 -17.39 -9.37
CA TRP A 284 1.83 -16.52 -10.34
C TRP A 284 3.33 -16.52 -10.08
N GLU A 285 4.06 -17.38 -10.79
CA GLU A 285 5.52 -17.47 -10.72
C GLU A 285 6.17 -16.27 -11.43
N GLY A 286 5.61 -15.90 -12.59
CA GLY A 286 6.04 -14.76 -13.39
C GLY A 286 5.37 -13.43 -13.02
N LYS A 287 5.70 -12.38 -13.79
CA LYS A 287 5.08 -11.05 -13.66
C LYS A 287 3.63 -11.07 -14.14
N THR A 288 2.72 -10.46 -13.38
CA THR A 288 1.30 -10.35 -13.73
C THR A 288 0.91 -8.91 -13.99
N ASN A 289 0.31 -8.64 -15.15
CA ASN A 289 -0.02 -7.29 -15.58
C ASN A 289 -1.51 -7.07 -15.84
N PHE A 290 -2.14 -6.21 -15.04
CA PHE A 290 -3.52 -5.73 -15.17
C PHE A 290 -3.58 -4.22 -15.46
N TYR A 291 -2.52 -3.65 -16.04
CA TYR A 291 -2.47 -2.22 -16.41
C TYR A 291 -3.72 -1.79 -17.19
N GLN A 292 -4.42 -0.76 -16.70
CA GLN A 292 -5.67 -0.25 -17.27
C GLN A 292 -6.79 -1.30 -17.46
N ALA A 293 -6.72 -2.44 -16.77
CA ALA A 293 -7.82 -3.39 -16.74
C ALA A 293 -9.03 -2.82 -15.98
N VAL A 294 -10.23 -3.26 -16.35
CA VAL A 294 -11.48 -2.79 -15.76
C VAL A 294 -12.29 -3.97 -15.28
N PHE A 295 -12.64 -3.96 -13.99
CA PHE A 295 -13.50 -4.95 -13.36
C PHE A 295 -14.82 -4.29 -12.95
N LEU A 296 -15.91 -4.64 -13.63
CA LEU A 296 -17.24 -4.07 -13.38
C LEU A 296 -17.91 -4.67 -12.14
N GLU A 297 -17.65 -5.94 -11.87
CA GLU A 297 -18.16 -6.67 -10.69
C GLU A 297 -17.00 -7.11 -9.79
N GLU A 298 -17.29 -7.99 -8.81
CA GLU A 298 -16.31 -8.47 -7.85
C GLU A 298 -15.13 -9.20 -8.51
N THR A 299 -13.93 -8.97 -7.97
CA THR A 299 -12.69 -9.68 -8.37
C THR A 299 -12.08 -10.38 -7.16
N GLN A 300 -11.80 -11.66 -7.30
CA GLN A 300 -11.31 -12.49 -6.19
C GLN A 300 -9.88 -12.98 -6.45
N PHE A 301 -8.96 -12.64 -5.57
CA PHE A 301 -7.60 -13.18 -5.48
C PHE A 301 -7.40 -13.96 -4.17
N THR A 302 -8.47 -14.41 -3.52
CA THR A 302 -8.42 -15.11 -2.23
C THR A 302 -7.44 -16.28 -2.27
N LYS A 303 -6.48 -16.35 -1.34
CA LYS A 303 -5.42 -17.38 -1.28
C LYS A 303 -4.53 -17.46 -2.52
N ALA A 304 -4.51 -16.42 -3.37
CA ALA A 304 -3.57 -16.38 -4.48
C ALA A 304 -2.13 -16.21 -3.97
N ASN A 305 -1.17 -16.70 -4.74
CA ASN A 305 0.25 -16.60 -4.43
C ASN A 305 0.98 -15.91 -5.58
N PHE A 306 1.50 -14.71 -5.33
CA PHE A 306 2.29 -13.93 -6.27
C PHE A 306 3.79 -14.01 -5.90
N GLN A 307 4.53 -14.86 -6.61
CA GLN A 307 6.00 -14.88 -6.55
C GLN A 307 6.59 -13.70 -7.35
N GLY A 308 5.97 -13.35 -8.48
CA GLY A 308 6.34 -12.22 -9.32
C GLY A 308 5.71 -10.87 -8.93
N PHE A 309 6.06 -9.82 -9.67
CA PHE A 309 5.44 -8.49 -9.53
C PHE A 309 3.99 -8.50 -10.00
N LEU A 310 3.10 -7.86 -9.22
CA LEU A 310 1.72 -7.58 -9.60
C LEU A 310 1.55 -6.11 -10.00
N PHE A 311 1.22 -5.88 -11.27
CA PHE A 311 1.00 -4.56 -11.85
C PHE A 311 -0.51 -4.28 -11.97
N LEU A 312 -0.99 -3.33 -11.18
CA LEU A 312 -2.40 -2.86 -11.12
C LEU A 312 -2.49 -1.35 -11.41
N GLN A 313 -1.53 -0.79 -12.16
CA GLN A 313 -1.52 0.63 -12.45
C GLN A 313 -2.73 1.01 -13.31
N GLU A 314 -3.43 2.06 -12.90
CA GLU A 314 -4.64 2.56 -13.57
C GLU A 314 -5.77 1.53 -13.72
N THR A 315 -5.69 0.39 -13.00
CA THR A 315 -6.77 -0.60 -12.94
C THR A 315 -7.99 -0.01 -12.23
N ARG A 316 -9.19 -0.32 -12.72
CA ARG A 316 -10.46 0.19 -12.16
C ARG A 316 -11.29 -0.95 -11.57
N PHE A 317 -11.52 -0.90 -10.26
CA PHE A 317 -12.40 -1.81 -9.53
C PHE A 317 -13.69 -1.10 -9.15
N LEU A 318 -14.79 -1.40 -9.86
CA LEU A 318 -16.08 -0.75 -9.64
C LEU A 318 -16.84 -1.34 -8.43
N LYS A 319 -16.58 -2.61 -8.12
CA LYS A 319 -17.05 -3.31 -6.92
C LYS A 319 -15.89 -3.70 -6.01
N SER A 320 -15.99 -4.84 -5.34
CA SER A 320 -15.01 -5.32 -4.38
C SER A 320 -13.84 -6.02 -5.08
N VAL A 321 -12.62 -5.77 -4.61
CA VAL A 321 -11.44 -6.59 -4.90
C VAL A 321 -10.97 -7.27 -3.62
N ILE A 322 -10.82 -8.59 -3.65
CA ILE A 322 -10.56 -9.42 -2.46
C ILE A 322 -9.17 -10.06 -2.58
N PHE A 323 -8.23 -9.65 -1.73
CA PHE A 323 -6.87 -10.19 -1.56
C PHE A 323 -6.73 -10.95 -0.23
N ARG A 324 -7.82 -11.53 0.28
CA ARG A 324 -7.80 -12.27 1.54
C ARG A 324 -6.83 -13.45 1.50
N GLU A 325 -6.02 -13.61 2.53
CA GLU A 325 -5.01 -14.69 2.62
C GLU A 325 -4.06 -14.75 1.41
N THR A 326 -3.90 -13.64 0.67
CA THR A 326 -3.00 -13.56 -0.51
C THR A 326 -1.56 -13.41 -0.06
N GLN A 327 -0.63 -14.08 -0.75
CA GLN A 327 0.80 -13.94 -0.52
C GLN A 327 1.43 -13.06 -1.60
N PHE A 328 2.12 -12.00 -1.18
CA PHE A 328 2.88 -11.12 -2.06
C PHE A 328 4.37 -11.21 -1.73
N ASN A 329 5.15 -11.81 -2.64
CA ASN A 329 6.59 -11.95 -2.44
C ASN A 329 7.40 -10.77 -3.00
N LEU A 330 6.79 -9.99 -3.90
CA LEU A 330 7.36 -8.77 -4.47
C LEU A 330 6.37 -7.59 -4.37
N PRO A 331 6.83 -6.34 -4.57
CA PRO A 331 5.96 -5.17 -4.54
C PRO A 331 4.77 -5.24 -5.50
N VAL A 332 3.62 -4.74 -5.04
CA VAL A 332 2.38 -4.58 -5.83
C VAL A 332 2.25 -3.13 -6.25
N ASN A 333 2.01 -2.88 -7.53
CA ASN A 333 1.90 -1.53 -8.07
C ASN A 333 0.46 -1.09 -8.30
N LEU A 334 -0.09 -0.27 -7.41
CA LEU A 334 -1.44 0.29 -7.45
C LEU A 334 -1.47 1.76 -7.90
N ARG A 335 -0.41 2.25 -8.56
CA ARG A 335 -0.33 3.65 -8.98
C ARG A 335 -1.50 4.03 -9.89
N GLY A 336 -2.26 5.05 -9.51
CA GLY A 336 -3.41 5.52 -10.30
C GLY A 336 -4.61 4.56 -10.33
N ALA A 337 -4.56 3.44 -9.59
CA ALA A 337 -5.69 2.51 -9.53
C ALA A 337 -6.92 3.18 -8.90
N SER A 338 -8.11 2.77 -9.32
CA SER A 338 -9.39 3.28 -8.82
C SER A 338 -10.15 2.20 -8.04
N ILE A 339 -10.49 2.47 -6.79
CA ILE A 339 -11.29 1.59 -5.92
C ILE A 339 -12.61 2.31 -5.59
N PHE A 340 -13.72 1.84 -6.15
CA PHE A 340 -15.02 2.48 -5.96
C PHE A 340 -15.77 1.97 -4.72
N ASN A 341 -15.60 0.70 -4.34
CA ASN A 341 -16.36 0.09 -3.25
C ASN A 341 -15.47 -0.52 -2.16
N GLN A 342 -14.69 -1.57 -2.44
CA GLN A 342 -13.92 -2.22 -1.39
C GLN A 342 -12.63 -2.84 -1.94
N ALA A 343 -11.56 -2.74 -1.16
CA ALA A 343 -10.36 -3.54 -1.32
C ALA A 343 -10.04 -4.23 0.01
N ASP A 344 -10.06 -5.56 0.03
CA ASP A 344 -9.87 -6.35 1.25
C ASP A 344 -8.53 -7.09 1.23
N PHE A 345 -7.60 -6.68 2.10
CA PHE A 345 -6.28 -7.28 2.32
C PHE A 345 -6.20 -8.03 3.66
N SER A 346 -7.34 -8.44 4.24
CA SER A 346 -7.34 -9.20 5.51
C SER A 346 -6.51 -10.47 5.37
N ASP A 347 -5.63 -10.72 6.34
CA ASP A 347 -4.72 -11.88 6.37
C ASP A 347 -3.78 -12.01 5.15
N ALA A 348 -3.60 -10.93 4.39
CA ALA A 348 -2.61 -10.89 3.33
C ALA A 348 -1.19 -10.86 3.91
N VAL A 349 -0.29 -11.66 3.33
CA VAL A 349 1.09 -11.81 3.79
C VAL A 349 2.02 -11.13 2.79
N PHE A 350 2.93 -10.30 3.29
CA PHE A 350 3.94 -9.61 2.50
C PHE A 350 5.33 -10.13 2.87
N ALA A 351 6.09 -10.64 1.90
CA ALA A 351 7.48 -11.04 2.13
C ALA A 351 8.37 -9.83 2.44
N GLN A 352 9.61 -10.10 2.84
CA GLN A 352 10.58 -9.04 3.11
C GLN A 352 10.80 -8.18 1.85
N GLY A 353 10.54 -6.88 1.98
CA GLY A 353 10.68 -5.93 0.88
C GLY A 353 9.45 -5.81 -0.03
N ALA A 354 8.42 -6.65 0.14
CA ALA A 354 7.14 -6.48 -0.52
C ALA A 354 6.34 -5.34 0.15
N TYR A 355 5.59 -4.60 -0.66
CA TYR A 355 4.76 -3.47 -0.23
C TYR A 355 3.74 -3.09 -1.30
N LEU A 356 2.78 -2.24 -0.95
CA LEU A 356 1.79 -1.66 -1.85
C LEU A 356 2.23 -0.25 -2.29
N ASN A 357 2.56 -0.08 -3.56
CA ASN A 357 2.87 1.22 -4.15
C ASN A 357 1.57 1.95 -4.53
N VAL A 358 1.14 2.92 -3.73
CA VAL A 358 -0.17 3.61 -3.87
C VAL A 358 -0.16 5.10 -4.28
N PRO A 359 0.86 5.66 -4.96
CA PRO A 359 0.76 7.02 -5.49
C PRO A 359 -0.45 7.22 -6.39
N SER A 360 -1.12 8.36 -6.27
CA SER A 360 -2.30 8.70 -7.08
C SER A 360 -3.47 7.70 -7.00
N LEU A 361 -3.54 6.85 -5.96
CA LEU A 361 -4.68 5.94 -5.75
C LEU A 361 -6.00 6.75 -5.63
N ILE A 362 -7.01 6.35 -6.41
CA ILE A 362 -8.29 7.06 -6.53
C ILE A 362 -9.37 6.28 -5.79
N PHE A 363 -9.95 6.87 -4.76
CA PHE A 363 -11.12 6.34 -4.07
C PHE A 363 -11.82 7.43 -3.26
N ASN A 364 -13.11 7.22 -2.97
CA ASN A 364 -13.86 8.09 -2.05
C ASN A 364 -13.69 7.55 -0.62
N ALA A 365 -13.10 8.35 0.26
CA ALA A 365 -12.78 7.93 1.63
C ALA A 365 -14.01 7.56 2.49
N ASP A 366 -15.19 8.11 2.17
CA ASP A 366 -16.44 7.89 2.93
C ASP A 366 -17.26 6.71 2.40
N LYS A 367 -17.02 6.30 1.15
CA LYS A 367 -17.77 5.23 0.50
C LYS A 367 -16.97 3.95 0.34
N ALA A 368 -15.73 4.07 -0.15
CA ALA A 368 -14.88 2.92 -0.38
C ALA A 368 -14.33 2.40 0.95
N LYS A 369 -14.06 1.10 1.06
CA LYS A 369 -13.48 0.49 2.26
C LYS A 369 -12.15 -0.18 1.93
N ILE A 370 -11.08 0.27 2.56
CA ILE A 370 -9.77 -0.40 2.47
C ILE A 370 -9.59 -1.18 3.77
N LEU A 371 -9.70 -2.51 3.68
CA LEU A 371 -9.65 -3.42 4.81
C LEU A 371 -8.30 -4.13 4.85
N GLY A 372 -7.84 -4.44 6.05
CA GLY A 372 -6.66 -5.26 6.31
C GLY A 372 -6.54 -5.51 7.81
N ASN A 373 -5.48 -6.21 8.21
CA ASN A 373 -5.22 -6.46 9.62
C ASN A 373 -4.81 -5.14 10.31
N PRO A 374 -5.53 -4.70 11.37
CA PRO A 374 -5.26 -3.42 12.01
C PRO A 374 -3.82 -3.31 12.54
N GLY A 375 -3.11 -2.28 12.12
CA GLY A 375 -1.71 -2.01 12.47
C GLY A 375 -0.69 -2.62 11.50
N GLU A 376 -1.12 -3.45 10.56
CA GLU A 376 -0.24 -4.11 9.59
C GLU A 376 -0.36 -3.46 8.20
N ILE A 377 -1.58 -3.29 7.69
CA ILE A 377 -1.80 -2.82 6.31
C ILE A 377 -1.25 -1.41 6.06
N GLY A 378 -1.35 -0.51 7.04
CA GLY A 378 -0.82 0.85 6.96
C GLY A 378 0.70 0.91 6.86
N VAL A 379 1.41 -0.14 7.30
CA VAL A 379 2.87 -0.27 7.16
C VAL A 379 3.26 -0.70 5.74
N MET A 380 2.39 -1.44 5.07
CA MET A 380 2.62 -1.95 3.72
C MET A 380 2.36 -0.90 2.64
N LEU A 381 1.61 0.17 2.94
CA LEU A 381 1.38 1.27 2.01
C LEU A 381 2.62 2.18 1.86
N ARG A 382 3.09 2.35 0.63
CA ARG A 382 4.23 3.22 0.29
C ARG A 382 3.83 4.36 -0.62
N ILE A 383 4.19 5.57 -0.20
CA ILE A 383 4.06 6.82 -0.95
C ILE A 383 5.43 7.52 -0.89
N PRO A 384 6.14 7.68 -2.02
CA PRO A 384 7.53 8.14 -2.02
C PRO A 384 7.67 9.65 -1.82
N GLN A 385 6.64 10.43 -2.15
CA GLN A 385 6.68 11.89 -2.06
C GLN A 385 5.31 12.49 -1.73
N LEU A 386 5.32 13.64 -1.05
CA LEU A 386 4.10 14.37 -0.71
C LEU A 386 3.48 15.09 -1.92
N SER A 387 4.30 15.60 -2.83
CA SER A 387 3.83 16.31 -4.04
C SER A 387 2.96 15.38 -4.90
N GLY A 388 1.76 15.83 -5.26
CA GLY A 388 0.78 15.03 -6.01
C GLY A 388 0.05 13.94 -5.20
N ASN A 389 0.43 13.67 -3.93
CA ASN A 389 -0.15 12.57 -3.13
C ASN A 389 -0.82 13.04 -1.82
N GLN A 390 -1.00 14.34 -1.62
CA GLN A 390 -1.62 14.89 -0.40
C GLN A 390 -3.04 14.37 -0.19
N ASN A 391 -3.84 14.35 -1.27
CA ASN A 391 -5.22 13.87 -1.22
C ASN A 391 -5.28 12.36 -0.93
N VAL A 392 -4.39 11.56 -1.52
CA VAL A 392 -4.31 10.12 -1.27
C VAL A 392 -4.03 9.84 0.21
N LEU A 393 -3.02 10.49 0.79
CA LEU A 393 -2.71 10.36 2.22
C LEU A 393 -3.88 10.80 3.10
N ARG A 394 -4.52 11.94 2.80
CA ARG A 394 -5.68 12.43 3.55
C ARG A 394 -6.84 11.42 3.49
N ASN A 395 -7.16 10.93 2.30
CA ASN A 395 -8.26 9.99 2.10
C ASN A 395 -7.99 8.66 2.80
N LEU A 396 -6.76 8.14 2.73
CA LEU A 396 -6.38 6.89 3.42
C LEU A 396 -6.48 7.03 4.94
N ILE A 397 -5.98 8.14 5.49
CA ILE A 397 -6.08 8.42 6.92
C ILE A 397 -7.55 8.50 7.33
N GLN A 398 -8.39 9.26 6.59
CA GLN A 398 -9.83 9.37 6.88
C GLN A 398 -10.52 8.01 6.81
N ASN A 399 -10.24 7.22 5.79
CA ASN A 399 -10.82 5.90 5.60
C ASN A 399 -10.49 4.95 6.76
N PHE A 400 -9.21 4.85 7.14
CA PHE A 400 -8.79 4.00 8.26
C PHE A 400 -9.36 4.48 9.60
N ARG A 401 -9.54 5.80 9.81
CA ARG A 401 -10.23 6.30 11.01
C ARG A 401 -11.69 5.85 11.06
N GLN A 402 -12.42 5.97 9.96
CA GLN A 402 -13.82 5.55 9.87
C GLN A 402 -13.97 4.04 10.06
N LEU A 403 -13.02 3.26 9.56
CA LEU A 403 -12.96 1.80 9.72
C LEU A 403 -12.39 1.35 11.07
N GLN A 404 -12.11 2.28 12.00
CA GLN A 404 -11.50 2.01 13.31
C GLN A 404 -10.13 1.31 13.26
N GLN A 405 -9.45 1.35 12.11
CA GLN A 405 -8.06 0.94 11.90
C GLN A 405 -7.10 2.07 12.36
N ILE A 406 -7.19 2.42 13.64
CA ILE A 406 -6.54 3.60 14.25
C ILE A 406 -5.01 3.54 14.12
N ALA A 407 -4.40 2.37 14.29
CA ALA A 407 -2.96 2.18 14.18
C ALA A 407 -2.45 2.49 12.75
N ASP A 408 -3.17 2.04 11.72
CA ASP A 408 -2.83 2.30 10.31
C ASP A 408 -2.97 3.78 9.95
N ALA A 409 -4.06 4.42 10.41
CA ALA A 409 -4.25 5.85 10.25
C ALA A 409 -3.13 6.66 10.92
N ASN A 410 -2.70 6.26 12.12
CA ASN A 410 -1.57 6.84 12.83
C ASN A 410 -0.25 6.68 12.06
N LYS A 411 0.00 5.49 11.50
CA LYS A 411 1.20 5.21 10.70
C LYS A 411 1.26 6.07 9.44
N LEU A 412 0.13 6.25 8.76
CA LEU A 412 0.04 7.09 7.57
C LEU A 412 0.17 8.57 7.90
N GLU A 413 -0.39 9.05 9.02
CA GLU A 413 -0.16 10.44 9.42
C GLU A 413 1.32 10.68 9.74
N TYR A 414 1.96 9.80 10.52
CA TYR A 414 3.39 9.90 10.79
C TYR A 414 4.20 9.98 9.48
N SER A 415 3.86 9.11 8.52
CA SER A 415 4.52 9.08 7.21
C SER A 415 4.29 10.37 6.42
N LYS A 416 3.06 10.90 6.40
CA LYS A 416 2.71 12.19 5.79
C LYS A 416 3.53 13.33 6.37
N GLN A 417 3.65 13.40 7.69
CA GLN A 417 4.41 14.46 8.35
C GLN A 417 5.92 14.31 8.16
N ARG A 418 6.43 13.08 8.10
CA ARG A 418 7.83 12.82 7.73
C ARG A 418 8.13 13.30 6.30
N LEU A 419 7.22 13.03 5.34
CA LEU A 419 7.35 13.54 3.98
C LEU A 419 7.24 15.08 3.94
N HIS A 420 6.41 15.67 4.80
CA HIS A 420 6.32 17.12 4.95
C HIS A 420 7.63 17.72 5.49
N LEU A 421 8.22 17.11 6.52
CA LEU A 421 9.53 17.49 7.05
C LEU A 421 10.61 17.39 5.97
N GLN A 422 10.66 16.29 5.22
CA GLN A 422 11.59 16.13 4.09
C GLN A 422 11.40 17.24 3.04
N SER A 423 10.15 17.60 2.73
CA SER A 423 9.87 18.72 1.83
C SER A 423 10.33 20.07 2.39
N LEU A 424 10.23 20.31 3.70
CA LEU A 424 10.73 21.52 4.33
C LEU A 424 12.25 21.56 4.34
N THR A 425 12.92 20.44 4.68
CA THR A 425 14.38 20.31 4.63
C THR A 425 14.90 20.64 3.25
N ARG A 426 14.29 20.07 2.19
CA ARG A 426 14.68 20.35 0.80
C ARG A 426 14.53 21.83 0.45
N ARG A 427 13.46 22.49 0.88
CA ARG A 427 13.26 23.94 0.65
C ARG A 427 14.30 24.82 1.35
N LEU A 428 14.85 24.37 2.48
CA LEU A 428 15.86 25.11 3.24
C LEU A 428 17.29 24.86 2.74
N VAL A 429 17.58 23.65 2.27
CA VAL A 429 18.95 23.19 1.97
C VAL A 429 19.24 23.14 0.47
N ASP A 430 18.30 22.66 -0.34
CA ASP A 430 18.53 22.46 -1.78
C ASP A 430 18.65 23.80 -2.49
N ALA A 431 19.37 23.80 -3.62
CA ALA A 431 19.45 25.00 -4.46
C ALA A 431 18.08 25.28 -5.09
N ASN A 432 17.55 26.49 -4.89
CA ASN A 432 16.34 26.94 -5.57
C ASN A 432 16.72 27.55 -6.93
N ILE A 433 16.14 27.02 -8.01
CA ILE A 433 16.44 27.47 -9.38
C ILE A 433 16.15 28.96 -9.57
N ASN A 434 15.24 29.55 -8.81
CA ASN A 434 14.87 30.95 -8.94
C ASN A 434 15.88 31.94 -8.32
N ASP A 435 16.73 31.52 -7.38
CA ASP A 435 17.66 32.41 -6.67
C ASP A 435 19.12 31.90 -6.64
N ALA A 436 19.37 30.63 -6.97
CA ALA A 436 20.70 30.04 -6.86
C ALA A 436 21.73 30.79 -7.73
N PRO A 437 22.95 31.05 -7.22
CA PRO A 437 24.00 31.70 -7.99
C PRO A 437 24.50 30.77 -9.11
N GLN A 438 25.06 31.36 -10.17
CA GLN A 438 25.55 30.63 -11.36
C GLN A 438 26.46 29.45 -11.00
N GLN A 439 27.41 29.64 -10.08
CA GLN A 439 28.34 28.59 -9.66
C GLN A 439 27.64 27.43 -8.96
N ARG A 440 26.57 27.69 -8.18
CA ARG A 440 25.79 26.63 -7.52
C ARG A 440 24.96 25.84 -8.53
N LEU A 441 24.47 26.46 -9.60
CA LEU A 441 23.78 25.76 -10.69
C LEU A 441 24.75 24.89 -11.51
N ILE A 442 25.98 25.36 -11.77
CA ILE A 442 27.03 24.55 -12.42
C ILE A 442 27.36 23.33 -11.55
N ASN A 443 27.53 23.52 -10.24
CA ASN A 443 27.80 22.42 -9.29
C ASN A 443 26.67 21.38 -9.20
N LEU A 444 25.42 21.75 -9.54
CA LEU A 444 24.32 20.79 -9.60
C LEU A 444 24.45 19.83 -10.79
N GLY A 445 25.18 20.24 -11.83
CA GLY A 445 25.38 19.48 -13.08
C GLY A 445 24.84 20.19 -14.34
N PHE A 446 24.36 21.43 -14.24
CA PHE A 446 23.95 22.19 -15.42
C PHE A 446 25.18 22.72 -16.19
N SER A 447 25.13 22.66 -17.52
CA SER A 447 26.18 23.23 -18.36
C SER A 447 26.17 24.77 -18.32
N PRO A 448 27.28 25.45 -18.64
CA PRO A 448 27.33 26.91 -18.64
C PRO A 448 26.29 27.57 -19.58
N THR A 449 25.91 26.92 -20.67
CA THR A 449 24.86 27.39 -21.60
C THR A 449 23.47 27.26 -20.99
N GLN A 450 23.16 26.08 -20.42
CA GLN A 450 21.91 25.84 -19.68
C GLN A 450 21.73 26.84 -18.53
N VAL A 451 22.79 27.10 -17.76
CA VAL A 451 22.73 28.05 -16.64
C VAL A 451 22.42 29.47 -17.12
N LYS A 452 23.00 29.92 -18.24
CA LYS A 452 22.66 31.23 -18.84
C LYS A 452 21.18 31.30 -19.25
N ALA A 453 20.65 30.23 -19.85
CA ALA A 453 19.25 30.14 -20.24
C ALA A 453 18.31 30.20 -19.02
N ILE A 454 18.62 29.45 -17.96
CA ILE A 454 17.88 29.46 -16.70
C ILE A 454 17.87 30.86 -16.06
N ILE A 455 19.04 31.51 -15.96
CA ILE A 455 19.17 32.84 -15.37
C ILE A 455 18.39 33.88 -16.18
N LYS A 456 18.49 33.84 -17.51
CA LYS A 456 17.74 34.75 -18.38
C LYS A 456 16.23 34.55 -18.23
N ARG A 457 15.78 33.30 -18.16
CA ARG A 457 14.35 32.95 -18.01
C ARG A 457 13.78 33.40 -16.67
N ARG A 458 14.46 33.14 -15.56
CA ARG A 458 13.95 33.49 -14.22
C ARG A 458 13.91 35.00 -13.96
N GLN A 459 14.70 35.79 -14.70
CA GLN A 459 14.64 37.26 -14.67
C GLN A 459 13.35 37.81 -15.29
N THR A 460 12.83 37.16 -16.34
CA THR A 460 11.60 37.60 -17.01
C THR A 460 10.35 36.98 -16.39
N GLN A 461 10.41 35.70 -16.04
CA GLN A 461 9.33 35.00 -15.34
C GLN A 461 9.93 33.88 -14.47
N PRO A 462 9.69 33.87 -13.16
CA PRO A 462 10.20 32.82 -12.28
C PRO A 462 9.53 31.47 -12.59
N PHE A 463 10.27 30.39 -12.36
CA PHE A 463 9.75 29.03 -12.50
C PHE A 463 8.79 28.71 -11.37
N GLN A 464 7.64 28.10 -11.68
CA GLN A 464 6.63 27.68 -10.69
C GLN A 464 6.65 26.17 -10.45
N ILE A 465 6.94 25.39 -11.49
CA ILE A 465 6.97 23.92 -11.43
C ILE A 465 8.25 23.42 -12.10
N LYS A 466 8.81 22.31 -11.60
CA LYS A 466 10.05 21.73 -12.14
C LYS A 466 9.99 21.46 -13.65
N SER A 467 8.85 21.00 -14.17
CA SER A 467 8.68 20.66 -15.59
C SER A 467 8.83 21.85 -16.53
N GLU A 468 8.71 23.09 -16.07
CA GLU A 468 8.94 24.28 -16.89
C GLU A 468 10.40 24.40 -17.36
N LEU A 469 11.35 23.72 -16.73
CA LEU A 469 12.73 23.64 -17.23
C LEU A 469 12.84 22.96 -18.59
N LEU A 470 11.94 22.02 -18.89
CA LEU A 470 11.87 21.34 -20.21
C LEU A 470 11.44 22.28 -21.33
N THR A 471 10.97 23.50 -21.02
CA THR A 471 10.68 24.52 -22.05
C THR A 471 11.94 25.21 -22.58
N LEU A 472 13.08 25.02 -21.91
CA LEU A 472 14.36 25.54 -22.38
C LEU A 472 14.97 24.58 -23.40
N ALA A 473 15.33 25.10 -24.58
CA ALA A 473 15.84 24.31 -25.71
C ALA A 473 17.07 23.44 -25.38
N ASP A 474 17.87 23.84 -24.40
CA ASP A 474 19.10 23.17 -24.00
C ASP A 474 18.92 22.12 -22.88
N ILE A 475 17.69 21.88 -22.39
CA ILE A 475 17.39 20.91 -21.32
C ILE A 475 16.51 19.80 -21.87
N ASP A 476 17.10 18.64 -22.11
CA ASP A 476 16.39 17.43 -22.51
C ASP A 476 15.80 16.66 -21.31
N GLU A 477 14.95 15.69 -21.61
CA GLU A 477 14.25 14.88 -20.60
C GLU A 477 15.21 14.01 -19.78
N GLU A 478 16.31 13.56 -20.40
CA GLU A 478 17.36 12.77 -19.72
C GLU A 478 18.11 13.62 -18.68
N THR A 479 18.59 14.81 -19.07
CA THR A 479 19.24 15.73 -18.11
C THR A 479 18.27 16.16 -17.02
N PHE A 480 17.02 16.43 -17.36
CA PHE A 480 16.00 16.80 -16.39
C PHE A 480 15.76 15.69 -15.37
N THR A 481 15.59 14.44 -15.79
CA THR A 481 15.33 13.32 -14.87
C THR A 481 16.50 13.05 -13.92
N GLN A 482 17.74 13.19 -14.41
CA GLN A 482 18.95 13.07 -13.57
C GLN A 482 19.05 14.18 -12.52
N LEU A 483 18.75 15.43 -12.89
CA LEU A 483 18.94 16.61 -12.04
C LEU A 483 17.73 16.98 -11.18
N ALA A 484 16.52 16.58 -11.57
CA ALA A 484 15.27 17.01 -10.93
C ALA A 484 15.18 16.66 -9.44
N SER A 485 15.95 15.67 -8.95
CA SER A 485 16.02 15.31 -7.53
C SER A 485 16.90 16.24 -6.70
N ARG A 486 17.78 17.05 -7.32
CA ARG A 486 18.88 17.80 -6.67
C ARG A 486 18.57 19.29 -6.42
N PHE A 487 17.48 19.80 -6.98
CA PHE A 487 17.07 21.19 -6.83
C PHE A 487 15.59 21.32 -6.50
N VAL A 488 15.19 22.51 -6.08
CA VAL A 488 13.79 22.88 -5.85
C VAL A 488 13.40 24.06 -6.74
N VAL A 489 12.11 24.16 -7.01
CA VAL A 489 11.50 25.31 -7.69
C VAL A 489 10.46 25.86 -6.73
N THR A 490 10.77 27.01 -6.15
CA THR A 490 9.91 27.72 -5.20
C THR A 490 10.07 29.23 -5.37
N GLU A 491 9.12 29.99 -4.86
CA GLU A 491 9.27 31.44 -4.70
C GLU A 491 10.54 31.77 -3.90
N THR A 492 11.21 32.86 -4.28
CA THR A 492 12.39 33.37 -3.58
C THR A 492 12.00 33.78 -2.15
N LEU A 493 12.70 33.22 -1.16
CA LEU A 493 12.37 33.47 0.24
C LEU A 493 12.99 34.78 0.73
N THR A 494 12.17 35.66 1.29
CA THR A 494 12.68 36.78 2.09
C THR A 494 13.28 36.25 3.41
N PRO A 495 14.21 36.97 4.06
CA PRO A 495 14.81 36.53 5.33
C PRO A 495 13.77 36.17 6.40
N ILE A 496 12.67 36.93 6.48
CA ILE A 496 11.56 36.65 7.40
C ILE A 496 10.85 35.33 7.05
N LYS A 497 10.51 35.12 5.77
CA LYS A 497 9.88 33.86 5.32
C LYS A 497 10.80 32.67 5.54
N TRP A 498 12.12 32.85 5.39
CA TRP A 498 13.12 31.82 5.67
C TRP A 498 13.18 31.46 7.15
N LEU A 499 13.23 32.45 8.05
CA LEU A 499 13.16 32.22 9.51
C LEU A 499 11.87 31.50 9.91
N LEU A 500 10.73 31.87 9.34
CA LEU A 500 9.45 31.18 9.56
C LEU A 500 9.48 29.72 9.07
N GLN A 501 10.17 29.41 7.98
CA GLN A 501 10.34 28.02 7.52
C GLN A 501 11.23 27.22 8.48
N ILE A 502 12.31 27.79 8.99
CA ILE A 502 13.15 27.14 10.01
C ILE A 502 12.34 26.85 11.26
N TRP A 503 11.53 27.80 11.72
CA TRP A 503 10.66 27.58 12.87
C TRP A 503 9.69 26.42 12.64
N LYS A 504 9.01 26.39 11.49
CA LYS A 504 8.11 25.28 11.11
C LYS A 504 8.84 23.94 11.06
N TRP A 505 10.04 23.92 10.46
CA TRP A 505 10.89 22.74 10.38
C TRP A 505 11.30 22.25 11.78
N LEU A 506 11.73 23.16 12.66
CA LEU A 506 12.17 22.86 14.02
C LEU A 506 11.03 22.31 14.86
N VAL A 507 9.86 22.96 14.85
CA VAL A 507 8.67 22.51 15.59
C VAL A 507 8.21 21.13 15.10
N LEU A 508 8.13 20.93 13.78
CA LEU A 508 7.73 19.65 13.20
C LEU A 508 8.74 18.54 13.52
N SER A 509 10.03 18.84 13.44
CA SER A 509 11.11 17.91 13.80
C SER A 509 10.98 17.46 15.25
N LEU A 510 10.82 18.41 16.19
CA LEU A 510 10.61 18.13 17.61
C LEU A 510 9.37 17.27 17.85
N LEU A 511 8.24 17.60 17.22
CA LEU A 511 7.00 16.84 17.36
C LEU A 511 7.17 15.40 16.83
N LEU A 512 7.80 15.22 15.68
CA LEU A 512 8.04 13.88 15.11
C LEU A 512 8.95 13.04 16.01
N LEU A 513 9.98 13.65 16.58
CA LEU A 513 11.01 12.96 17.32
C LEU A 513 10.62 12.65 18.78
N LEU A 514 9.86 13.53 19.43
CA LEU A 514 9.41 13.35 20.82
C LEU A 514 8.02 12.71 20.95
N SER A 515 7.23 12.65 19.87
CA SER A 515 5.85 12.13 19.95
C SER A 515 5.37 11.32 18.74
N GLY A 516 6.19 11.20 17.69
CA GLY A 516 5.71 10.68 16.41
C GLY A 516 4.64 11.56 15.79
N TYR A 517 4.65 12.87 16.07
CA TYR A 517 3.56 13.79 15.74
C TYR A 517 2.22 13.37 16.40
N GLY A 518 2.28 12.97 17.68
CA GLY A 518 1.12 12.59 18.47
C GLY A 518 0.46 11.29 18.02
N THR A 519 1.19 10.41 17.33
CA THR A 519 0.67 9.11 16.89
C THR A 519 1.21 7.95 17.72
N ASN A 520 2.16 8.20 18.64
CA ASN A 520 2.77 7.18 19.47
C ASN A 520 2.70 7.56 20.97
N PHE A 521 1.73 6.98 21.68
CA PHE A 521 1.53 7.19 23.11
C PHE A 521 2.73 6.76 23.95
N TYR A 522 3.30 5.57 23.68
CA TYR A 522 4.42 5.03 24.45
C TYR A 522 5.68 5.89 24.33
N LEU A 523 5.92 6.48 23.15
CA LEU A 523 7.02 7.42 22.96
C LEU A 523 6.85 8.68 23.83
N VAL A 524 5.66 9.30 23.79
CA VAL A 524 5.35 10.48 24.62
C VAL A 524 5.49 10.14 26.09
N PHE A 525 4.92 9.01 26.52
CA PHE A 525 5.01 8.53 27.90
C PHE A 525 6.46 8.31 28.35
N GLY A 526 7.31 7.73 27.49
CA GLY A 526 8.73 7.55 27.75
C GLY A 526 9.48 8.87 27.96
N VAL A 527 9.24 9.86 27.08
CA VAL A 527 9.79 11.22 27.23
C VAL A 527 9.32 11.86 28.54
N GLY A 528 8.04 11.70 28.90
CA GLY A 528 7.48 12.21 30.15
C GLY A 528 8.15 11.62 31.39
N ILE A 529 8.30 10.30 31.45
CA ILE A 529 8.89 9.62 32.61
C ILE A 529 10.33 10.06 32.86
N ILE A 530 11.16 10.17 31.82
CA ILE A 530 12.56 10.60 31.98
C ILE A 530 12.59 12.04 32.51
N ALA A 531 11.72 12.93 32.00
CA ALA A 531 11.67 14.31 32.46
C ALA A 531 11.25 14.39 33.93
N ILE A 532 10.20 13.64 34.31
CA ILE A 532 9.75 13.56 35.70
C ILE A 532 10.88 13.05 36.59
N ALA A 533 11.52 11.93 36.25
CA ALA A 533 12.62 11.36 37.03
C ALA A 533 13.80 12.34 37.19
N PHE A 534 14.19 13.04 36.11
CA PHE A 534 15.23 14.06 36.14
C PHE A 534 14.91 15.19 37.11
N PHE A 535 13.72 15.80 36.99
CA PHE A 535 13.33 16.89 37.90
C PHE A 535 13.15 16.39 39.34
N SER A 536 12.67 15.16 39.55
CA SER A 536 12.57 14.57 40.89
C SER A 536 13.93 14.45 41.57
N LEU A 537 14.94 13.94 40.85
CA LEU A 537 16.31 13.87 41.37
C LEU A 537 16.89 15.26 41.59
N LEU A 538 16.68 16.20 40.65
CA LEU A 538 17.12 17.58 40.77
C LEU A 538 16.59 18.26 42.04
N PHE A 539 15.27 18.19 42.27
CA PHE A 539 14.66 18.81 43.44
C PHE A 539 15.01 18.10 44.75
N TRP A 540 15.20 16.77 44.73
CA TRP A 540 15.72 16.04 45.87
C TRP A 540 17.16 16.48 46.20
N LEU A 541 18.02 16.68 45.20
CA LEU A 541 19.37 17.21 45.39
C LEU A 541 19.35 18.64 45.95
N ILE A 542 18.50 19.52 45.42
CA ILE A 542 18.32 20.89 45.93
C ILE A 542 17.82 20.87 47.39
N ASP A 543 17.00 19.89 47.76
CA ASP A 543 16.51 19.70 49.12
C ASP A 543 17.58 19.15 50.08
N ARG A 544 18.37 18.17 49.64
CA ARG A 544 19.32 17.48 50.53
C ARG A 544 20.69 18.14 50.61
N PHE A 545 21.10 18.87 49.59
CA PHE A 545 22.35 19.63 49.59
C PHE A 545 22.11 21.11 49.97
N ARG A 546 21.34 21.40 51.03
CA ARG A 546 20.94 22.78 51.44
C ARG A 546 22.02 23.56 52.23
N ARG A 547 22.79 22.92 53.12
CA ARG A 547 23.74 23.58 54.06
C ARG A 547 24.86 22.62 54.51
N VAL A 548 26.08 23.17 54.66
CA VAL A 548 27.19 22.48 55.36
C VAL A 548 27.14 22.74 56.89
N HIS A 549 26.54 23.86 57.36
CA HIS A 549 26.41 24.28 58.77
C HIS A 549 25.07 25.01 59.06
N PRO A 550 24.53 25.01 60.30
CA PRO A 550 25.05 24.35 61.51
C PRO A 550 24.68 22.86 61.62
N ASN A 551 23.54 22.41 61.07
CA ASN A 551 23.15 20.99 61.05
C ASN A 551 23.04 20.47 59.61
N LYS A 552 23.84 19.46 59.25
CA LYS A 552 23.76 18.80 57.95
C LYS A 552 22.48 17.98 57.84
N ILE A 553 21.64 18.26 56.84
CA ILE A 553 20.47 17.43 56.51
C ILE A 553 20.93 16.35 55.53
N ILE A 554 21.49 15.26 56.06
CA ILE A 554 21.97 14.14 55.24
C ILE A 554 20.79 13.17 55.01
N PRO A 555 20.49 12.78 53.76
CA PRO A 555 19.44 11.81 53.50
C PRO A 555 19.80 10.46 54.12
N THR A 556 18.82 9.80 54.75
CA THR A 556 19.02 8.46 55.31
C THR A 556 19.39 7.46 54.22
N ALA A 557 20.11 6.39 54.56
CA ALA A 557 20.45 5.32 53.61
C ALA A 557 19.19 4.73 52.95
N TYR A 558 18.09 4.64 53.70
CA TYR A 558 16.78 4.22 53.18
C TYR A 558 16.27 5.18 52.10
N GLU A 559 16.21 6.48 52.39
CA GLU A 559 15.70 7.49 51.45
C GLU A 559 16.57 7.59 50.19
N THR A 560 17.89 7.59 50.35
CA THR A 560 18.84 7.61 49.23
C THR A 560 18.69 6.38 48.35
N SER A 561 18.58 5.18 48.94
CA SER A 561 18.40 3.94 48.19
C SER A 561 17.09 3.93 47.42
N TRP A 562 15.99 4.39 48.03
CA TRP A 562 14.70 4.48 47.35
C TRP A 562 14.66 5.57 46.27
N MET A 563 15.29 6.72 46.50
CA MET A 563 15.33 7.80 45.51
C MET A 563 16.18 7.41 44.29
N LEU A 564 17.38 6.87 44.51
CA LEU A 564 18.24 6.40 43.42
C LEU A 564 17.65 5.16 42.73
N GLY A 565 17.06 4.24 43.49
CA GLY A 565 16.36 3.08 42.96
C GLY A 565 15.15 3.46 42.10
N SER A 566 14.30 4.36 42.56
CA SER A 566 13.15 4.83 41.78
C SER A 566 13.57 5.65 40.55
N PHE A 567 14.59 6.51 40.68
CA PHE A 567 15.14 7.27 39.56
C PHE A 567 15.67 6.35 38.46
N THR A 568 16.47 5.34 38.83
CA THR A 568 17.05 4.39 37.89
C THR A 568 15.96 3.55 37.21
N ILE A 569 14.99 3.04 37.97
CA ILE A 569 13.86 2.28 37.44
C ILE A 569 13.01 3.12 36.47
N SER A 570 12.60 4.33 36.86
CA SER A 570 11.82 5.22 35.97
C SER A 570 12.60 5.57 34.70
N THR A 571 13.87 5.93 34.83
CA THR A 571 14.72 6.26 33.68
C THR A 571 14.87 5.06 32.75
N LEU A 572 15.07 3.85 33.29
CA LEU A 572 15.14 2.62 32.50
C LEU A 572 13.83 2.35 31.73
N PHE A 573 12.67 2.49 32.39
CA PHE A 573 11.38 2.36 31.73
C PHE A 573 11.20 3.40 30.60
N GLY A 574 11.57 4.64 30.86
CA GLY A 574 11.53 5.71 29.86
C GLY A 574 12.46 5.43 28.67
N LEU A 575 13.67 4.94 28.92
CA LEU A 575 14.62 4.55 27.88
C LEU A 575 14.06 3.39 27.03
N ILE A 576 13.56 2.32 27.67
CA ILE A 576 12.94 1.20 26.95
C ILE A 576 11.78 1.69 26.06
N ALA A 577 10.93 2.57 26.58
CA ALA A 577 9.83 3.14 25.83
C ALA A 577 10.31 3.93 24.60
N ILE A 578 11.35 4.77 24.72
CA ILE A 578 11.92 5.52 23.60
C ILE A 578 12.55 4.57 22.57
N PHE A 579 13.46 3.68 23.00
CA PHE A 579 14.20 2.79 22.10
C PHE A 579 13.30 1.84 21.30
N ARG A 580 12.15 1.43 21.86
CA ARG A 580 11.18 0.58 21.13
C ARG A 580 10.30 1.34 20.14
N ASN A 581 10.15 2.66 20.30
CA ASN A 581 9.08 3.41 19.64
C ASN A 581 9.55 4.53 18.70
N THR A 582 10.84 4.86 18.67
CA THR A 582 11.40 5.83 17.71
C THR A 582 12.51 5.20 16.87
N PRO A 583 12.60 5.52 15.56
CA PRO A 583 13.72 5.09 14.72
C PRO A 583 15.04 5.79 15.07
N GLN A 584 15.00 6.92 15.79
CA GLN A 584 16.17 7.75 16.13
C GLN A 584 16.24 8.02 17.64
N PRO A 585 16.48 6.99 18.47
CA PRO A 585 16.41 7.12 19.93
C PRO A 585 17.48 8.06 20.51
N TRP A 586 18.71 8.00 19.99
CA TRP A 586 19.80 8.86 20.45
C TRP A 586 19.54 10.34 20.19
N LEU A 587 19.00 10.67 19.01
CA LEU A 587 18.62 12.04 18.69
C LEU A 587 17.47 12.50 19.58
N ALA A 588 16.52 11.61 19.89
CA ALA A 588 15.45 11.89 20.83
C ALA A 588 15.96 12.26 22.23
N LEU A 589 16.89 11.47 22.75
CA LEU A 589 17.53 11.73 24.04
C LEU A 589 18.37 13.01 24.04
N LEU A 590 19.10 13.29 22.95
CA LEU A 590 19.87 14.52 22.81
C LEU A 590 18.94 15.74 22.83
N CYS A 591 17.89 15.75 22.01
CA CYS A 591 16.93 16.85 22.00
C CYS A 591 16.28 17.04 23.37
N MET A 592 15.91 15.95 24.02
CA MET A 592 15.37 15.99 25.37
C MET A 592 16.37 16.59 26.36
N GLY A 593 17.63 16.16 26.31
CA GLY A 593 18.72 16.68 27.15
C GLY A 593 18.94 18.18 26.95
N VAL A 594 18.96 18.65 25.70
CA VAL A 594 19.08 20.08 25.36
C VAL A 594 17.92 20.89 25.94
N ILE A 595 16.72 20.32 26.01
CA ILE A 595 15.57 20.97 26.64
C ILE A 595 15.74 20.98 28.16
N ILE A 596 15.88 19.82 28.81
CA ILE A 596 15.72 19.74 30.27
C ILE A 596 16.98 20.01 31.10
N VAL A 597 18.18 19.98 30.52
CA VAL A 597 19.45 20.03 31.29
C VAL A 597 20.05 21.44 31.42
N PRO A 598 20.23 22.25 30.35
CA PRO A 598 21.07 23.45 30.41
C PRO A 598 20.56 24.53 31.38
N LEU A 599 19.26 24.88 31.30
CA LEU A 599 18.71 25.91 32.17
C LEU A 599 18.67 25.44 33.64
N PRO A 600 18.19 24.22 33.97
CA PRO A 600 18.19 23.77 35.36
C PRO A 600 19.59 23.63 35.97
N THR A 601 20.57 23.15 35.21
CA THR A 601 21.96 23.04 35.69
C THR A 601 22.60 24.42 35.91
N PHE A 602 22.38 25.37 35.01
CA PHE A 602 22.84 26.76 35.17
C PHE A 602 22.23 27.43 36.41
N LEU A 603 20.92 27.30 36.59
CA LEU A 603 20.21 27.83 37.76
C LEU A 603 20.68 27.16 39.06
N LEU A 604 20.89 25.84 39.04
CA LEU A 604 21.41 25.08 40.19
C LEU A 604 22.84 25.49 40.53
N PHE A 605 23.70 25.72 39.54
CA PHE A 605 25.04 26.25 39.75
C PHE A 605 25.00 27.65 40.39
N GLN A 606 24.16 28.55 39.88
CA GLN A 606 23.97 29.87 40.51
C GLN A 606 23.41 29.77 41.93
N LEU A 607 22.48 28.86 42.18
CA LEU A 607 21.91 28.62 43.51
C LEU A 607 22.99 28.19 44.50
N TYR A 608 23.89 27.28 44.10
CA TYR A 608 24.98 26.84 44.95
C TYR A 608 26.09 27.88 45.12
N GLN A 609 26.39 28.67 44.09
CA GLN A 609 27.35 29.78 44.20
C GLN A 609 26.86 30.89 45.13
N LYS A 610 25.59 31.30 45.00
CA LYS A 610 24.99 32.33 45.85
C LYS A 610 24.71 31.81 47.26
N GLY A 611 24.64 30.49 47.41
CA GLY A 611 24.18 29.77 48.58
C GLY A 611 22.70 29.99 48.88
N ARG A 612 22.06 29.01 49.51
CA ARG A 612 20.69 29.12 50.02
C ARG A 612 20.72 29.78 51.41
N TYR A 613 21.24 31.01 51.51
CA TYR A 613 21.40 31.71 52.79
C TYR A 613 20.13 32.47 53.14
N HIS A 614 19.22 31.84 53.89
CA HIS A 614 18.29 32.53 54.78
C HIS A 614 18.25 31.76 56.09
N ASP A 615 18.41 32.44 57.22
CA ASP A 615 18.52 31.82 58.55
C ASP A 615 17.20 31.21 59.06
N LEU A 616 16.07 31.60 58.47
CA LEU A 616 14.73 31.21 58.90
C LEU A 616 14.10 30.26 57.88
N MET A 617 14.43 28.97 58.00
CA MET A 617 13.61 27.89 57.45
C MET A 617 13.09 27.04 58.60
N GLU A 618 12.55 27.70 59.61
CA GLU A 618 11.81 27.02 60.67
C GLU A 618 10.35 26.88 60.29
N THR A 619 9.83 27.72 59.38
CA THR A 619 8.42 27.87 59.08
C THR A 619 8.14 27.67 57.58
N SER A 620 7.10 26.91 57.23
CA SER A 620 6.67 26.66 55.85
C SER A 620 5.18 26.34 55.81
N TYR A 621 4.50 26.48 54.68
CA TYR A 621 3.05 26.31 54.53
C TYR A 621 2.55 24.85 54.62
N PHE A 622 3.22 24.00 55.40
CA PHE A 622 2.87 22.58 55.50
C PHE A 622 1.64 22.37 56.36
N THR A 623 0.73 21.51 55.89
CA THR A 623 -0.37 20.98 56.69
C THR A 623 0.17 20.00 57.74
N GLU A 624 -0.37 20.00 58.97
CA GLU A 624 0.02 19.11 60.08
C GLU A 624 0.05 17.61 59.72
N ASP A 625 -0.69 17.19 58.70
CA ASP A 625 -0.67 15.83 58.17
C ASP A 625 0.45 15.60 57.13
N GLY A 626 1.69 15.51 57.61
CA GLY A 626 2.77 14.77 56.94
C GLY A 626 2.59 13.24 56.93
N THR A 627 1.35 12.74 56.94
CA THR A 627 1.08 11.29 56.80
C THR A 627 1.20 10.86 55.34
N PHE A 628 1.68 9.63 55.14
CA PHE A 628 2.01 9.04 53.85
C PHE A 628 1.02 9.40 52.74
N ARG A 629 1.47 10.14 51.71
CA ARG A 629 0.88 9.98 50.39
C ARG A 629 1.20 8.56 49.94
N GLN A 630 0.31 7.62 50.27
CA GLN A 630 0.19 6.37 49.56
C GLN A 630 0.11 6.70 48.06
N LEU A 631 0.69 5.86 47.20
CA LEU A 631 0.60 5.96 45.75
C LEU A 631 -0.87 5.78 45.35
N ARG A 632 -1.66 6.84 45.49
CA ARG A 632 -3.06 6.92 45.11
C ARG A 632 -3.06 7.71 43.82
N LEU A 633 -3.37 7.05 42.71
CA LEU A 633 -3.72 7.68 41.44
C LEU A 633 -4.89 8.63 41.70
N LEU A 634 -4.57 9.86 42.06
CA LEU A 634 -5.49 10.89 42.55
C LEU A 634 -6.20 11.53 41.35
N ILE A 635 -7.15 10.81 40.76
CA ILE A 635 -8.02 11.35 39.72
C ILE A 635 -9.15 12.22 40.33
N GLY A 636 -9.34 12.21 41.66
CA GLY A 636 -10.39 13.06 42.25
C GLY A 636 -10.42 13.11 43.77
N ARG A 637 -9.43 13.75 44.42
CA ARG A 637 -9.70 14.45 45.68
C ARG A 637 -9.34 15.91 45.54
N LEU A 638 -10.23 16.78 46.01
CA LEU A 638 -9.88 18.14 46.39
C LEU A 638 -8.68 18.08 47.34
N PRO A 639 -7.73 19.04 47.25
CA PRO A 639 -6.63 19.11 48.20
C PRO A 639 -7.22 19.11 49.61
N VAL A 640 -6.50 18.54 50.57
CA VAL A 640 -6.82 18.75 51.98
C VAL A 640 -6.81 20.27 52.19
N ILE A 641 -8.01 20.86 52.20
CA ILE A 641 -8.21 22.25 52.54
C ILE A 641 -7.74 22.32 53.97
N PRO A 642 -6.73 23.13 54.30
CA PRO A 642 -6.41 23.31 55.70
C PRO A 642 -7.67 23.93 56.36
N ARG A 643 -7.88 23.80 57.67
CA ARG A 643 -9.22 23.99 58.26
C ARG A 643 -9.88 25.38 58.11
N TYR A 644 -9.19 26.40 57.58
CA TYR A 644 -9.59 27.80 57.71
C TYR A 644 -9.58 28.61 56.40
N PRO A 645 -10.70 29.15 55.90
CA PRO A 645 -10.81 29.75 54.56
C PRO A 645 -9.91 30.97 54.22
N LEU A 646 -9.07 31.47 55.15
CA LEU A 646 -8.16 32.62 55.00
C LEU A 646 -6.70 32.17 54.83
N PHE A 647 -6.39 31.54 53.71
CA PHE A 647 -5.13 30.82 53.50
C PHE A 647 -4.09 31.61 52.71
N ARG A 648 -3.42 32.55 53.39
CA ARG A 648 -2.15 33.13 52.90
C ARG A 648 -1.10 33.42 53.98
N GLU A 649 -1.43 33.45 55.27
CA GLU A 649 -0.57 34.10 56.26
C GLU A 649 -0.20 33.25 57.50
N ARG A 650 -0.24 31.92 57.44
CA ARG A 650 0.24 31.09 58.56
C ARG A 650 1.26 30.06 58.11
N TYR A 651 2.53 30.40 58.31
CA TYR A 651 3.63 29.45 58.22
C TYR A 651 3.67 28.58 59.49
N LEU A 652 3.86 27.27 59.32
CA LEU A 652 3.92 26.30 60.41
C LEU A 652 5.35 25.78 60.58
N PRO A 653 5.77 25.43 61.80
CA PRO A 653 7.10 24.90 62.03
C PRO A 653 7.33 23.61 61.24
N LEU A 654 8.48 23.52 60.58
CA LEU A 654 8.90 22.33 59.84
C LEU A 654 9.07 21.17 60.82
N LEU A 655 8.26 20.12 60.64
CA LEU A 655 8.31 18.92 61.49
C LEU A 655 9.51 18.05 61.08
N TRP A 656 10.70 18.44 61.55
CA TRP A 656 12.00 17.83 61.20
C TRP A 656 12.08 16.32 61.47
N ASN A 657 11.33 15.82 62.45
CA ASN A 657 11.37 14.41 62.87
C ASN A 657 10.51 13.47 62.01
N ARG A 658 9.84 13.95 60.95
CA ARG A 658 9.01 13.10 60.08
C ARG A 658 9.81 12.48 58.93
N ARG A 659 9.55 11.19 58.65
CA ARG A 659 10.11 10.47 57.48
C ARG A 659 9.39 10.95 56.21
N TRP A 660 10.01 11.90 55.50
CA TRP A 660 9.48 12.39 54.23
C TRP A 660 9.63 11.31 53.15
N ASN A 661 8.54 11.03 52.43
CA ASN A 661 8.54 10.00 51.38
C ASN A 661 9.24 10.53 50.12
N TRP A 662 10.15 9.74 49.54
CA TRP A 662 10.83 10.04 48.27
C TRP A 662 9.83 10.30 47.12
N LEU A 663 8.62 9.72 47.19
CA LEU A 663 7.54 9.99 46.23
C LEU A 663 7.11 11.46 46.16
N ASN A 664 7.41 12.28 47.18
CA ASN A 664 7.06 13.70 47.20
C ASN A 664 7.79 14.52 46.12
N TYR A 665 8.91 14.03 45.59
CA TYR A 665 9.67 14.70 44.54
C TYR A 665 9.17 14.34 43.13
N TYR A 666 8.33 13.33 43.01
CA TYR A 666 7.72 12.94 41.74
C TYR A 666 6.42 13.71 41.51
N ASP A 667 6.46 14.65 40.57
CA ASP A 667 5.25 15.35 40.13
C ASP A 667 4.51 14.51 39.07
N PHE A 668 3.65 13.63 39.55
CA PHE A 668 2.71 12.86 38.72
C PHE A 668 1.37 13.57 38.55
N SER A 669 1.20 14.80 39.05
CA SER A 669 -0.13 15.37 39.27
C SER A 669 -0.62 16.25 38.12
N LEU A 670 -1.86 16.02 37.67
CA LEU A 670 -2.65 16.99 36.90
C LEU A 670 -3.12 18.18 37.77
N ASN A 671 -3.02 18.06 39.10
CA ASN A 671 -3.54 19.03 40.07
C ASN A 671 -2.83 20.39 40.03
N ASN A 672 -1.55 20.42 39.63
CA ASN A 672 -0.80 21.67 39.46
C ASN A 672 -1.29 22.48 38.24
N LEU A 673 -2.07 21.87 37.32
CA LEU A 673 -2.68 22.54 36.17
C LEU A 673 -3.90 23.40 36.55
N LEU A 674 -4.70 22.96 37.53
CA LEU A 674 -5.95 23.63 37.95
C LEU A 674 -5.77 24.58 39.14
N LYS A 675 -4.67 24.46 39.89
CA LYS A 675 -4.30 25.37 40.98
C LYS A 675 -2.87 25.88 40.76
N LEU A 676 -2.75 27.02 40.09
CA LEU A 676 -1.51 27.79 39.96
C LEU A 676 -0.80 27.87 41.32
N GLY A 677 0.46 27.45 41.42
CA GLY A 677 1.34 27.90 42.52
C GLY A 677 1.20 27.17 43.85
N PHE A 678 0.00 27.13 44.42
CA PHE A 678 -0.18 27.06 45.88
C PHE A 678 -0.13 25.65 46.49
N ASN A 679 -0.20 24.60 45.66
CA ASN A 679 -0.23 23.22 46.14
C ASN A 679 1.10 22.47 46.04
N ASP A 680 2.12 23.05 45.42
CA ASP A 680 3.43 22.41 45.32
C ASP A 680 4.25 22.68 46.56
N VAL A 681 4.60 21.60 47.25
CA VAL A 681 5.38 21.59 48.47
C VAL A 681 6.71 22.36 48.32
N ARG A 682 7.28 22.38 47.11
CA ARG A 682 8.56 23.01 46.82
C ARG A 682 8.50 24.54 46.79
N LEU A 683 7.29 25.12 46.73
CA LEU A 683 7.05 26.57 46.62
C LEU A 683 6.44 27.19 47.88
N ARG A 684 6.41 26.44 49.00
CA ARG A 684 5.72 26.80 50.25
C ARG A 684 6.60 27.42 51.32
N ASP A 685 7.86 27.69 50.97
CA ASP A 685 8.85 28.33 51.83
C ASP A 685 8.57 29.84 51.91
N GLU A 686 8.52 30.39 53.11
CA GLU A 686 8.29 31.83 53.38
C GLU A 686 9.31 32.71 52.66
N HIS A 687 10.55 32.21 52.59
CA HIS A 687 11.68 32.92 52.02
C HIS A 687 12.26 32.17 50.81
N LEU A 688 11.38 31.61 49.97
CA LEU A 688 11.78 30.83 48.80
C LEU A 688 12.73 31.62 47.89
N PRO A 689 13.95 31.13 47.61
CA PRO A 689 14.84 31.76 46.64
C PRO A 689 14.19 31.85 45.26
N GLY A 690 14.27 33.03 44.63
CA GLY A 690 13.73 33.25 43.29
C GLY A 690 14.18 32.20 42.27
N ILE A 691 15.42 31.71 42.39
CA ILE A 691 15.98 30.65 41.53
C ILE A 691 15.19 29.33 41.64
N ILE A 692 14.78 28.92 42.85
CA ILE A 692 14.00 27.69 43.05
C ILE A 692 12.59 27.87 42.49
N SER A 693 12.00 29.06 42.67
CA SER A 693 10.74 29.43 42.03
C SER A 693 10.85 29.33 40.50
N THR A 694 11.90 29.91 39.91
CA THR A 694 12.15 29.84 38.46
C THR A 694 12.30 28.39 37.96
N LEU A 695 12.99 27.52 38.71
CA LEU A 695 13.13 26.10 38.37
C LEU A 695 11.77 25.38 38.37
N ALA A 696 10.91 25.64 39.37
CA ALA A 696 9.59 25.03 39.44
C ALA A 696 8.68 25.53 38.30
N TRP A 697 8.69 26.83 38.02
CA TRP A 697 7.97 27.42 36.89
C TRP A 697 8.42 26.85 35.54
N TYR A 698 9.72 26.59 35.40
CA TYR A 698 10.28 25.95 34.22
C TYR A 698 9.76 24.51 34.07
N GLN A 699 9.83 23.69 35.14
CA GLN A 699 9.26 22.35 35.14
C GLN A 699 7.76 22.36 34.82
N TRP A 700 6.99 23.29 35.37
CA TRP A 700 5.54 23.39 35.12
C TRP A 700 5.21 23.79 33.70
N SER A 701 5.97 24.71 33.11
CA SER A 701 5.80 25.12 31.73
C SER A 701 6.03 23.94 30.78
N LEU A 702 7.06 23.13 31.04
CA LEU A 702 7.28 21.86 30.34
C LEU A 702 6.17 20.84 30.64
N GLY A 703 5.68 20.77 31.87
CA GLY A 703 4.59 19.90 32.29
C GLY A 703 3.27 20.20 31.56
N ILE A 704 2.93 21.48 31.39
CA ILE A 704 1.76 21.92 30.61
C ILE A 704 1.90 21.46 29.16
N LEU A 705 3.06 21.72 28.53
CA LEU A 705 3.32 21.29 27.16
C LEU A 705 3.24 19.77 27.02
N TYR A 706 3.79 19.03 27.98
CA TYR A 706 3.72 17.57 28.03
C TYR A 706 2.28 17.07 28.17
N ILE A 707 1.48 17.64 29.07
CA ILE A 707 0.07 17.25 29.25
C ILE A 707 -0.73 17.55 27.98
N THR A 708 -0.55 18.71 27.36
CA THR A 708 -1.18 19.03 26.07
C THR A 708 -0.80 17.99 25.01
N LEU A 709 0.47 17.60 24.94
CA LEU A 709 0.95 16.59 24.01
C LEU A 709 0.37 15.21 24.31
N VAL A 710 0.26 14.80 25.58
CA VAL A 710 -0.37 13.54 26.01
C VAL A 710 -1.84 13.52 25.62
N LEU A 711 -2.61 14.57 25.95
CA LEU A 711 -4.03 14.67 25.62
C LEU A 711 -4.25 14.67 24.10
N TRP A 712 -3.41 15.40 23.36
CA TRP A 712 -3.43 15.40 21.90
C TRP A 712 -3.07 14.03 21.31
N THR A 713 -2.17 13.29 21.94
CA THR A 713 -1.82 11.94 21.48
C THR A 713 -2.95 10.96 21.78
N LEU A 714 -3.50 11.00 22.99
CA LEU A 714 -4.61 10.16 23.43
C LEU A 714 -5.86 10.34 22.56
N SER A 715 -6.17 11.58 22.15
CA SER A 715 -7.30 11.86 21.26
C SER A 715 -7.14 11.22 19.87
N ARG A 716 -5.91 10.90 19.47
CA ARG A 716 -5.58 10.26 18.18
C ARG A 716 -5.35 8.76 18.27
N THR A 717 -5.03 8.24 19.45
CA THR A 717 -4.75 6.82 19.65
C THR A 717 -5.93 6.05 20.23
N ILE A 718 -6.85 6.71 20.96
CA ILE A 718 -8.02 6.07 21.55
C ILE A 718 -9.27 6.45 20.74
N PRO A 719 -9.89 5.48 20.03
CA PRO A 719 -11.16 5.74 19.37
C PRO A 719 -12.22 6.15 20.41
N GLY A 720 -13.01 7.18 20.08
CA GLY A 720 -14.07 7.70 20.96
C GLY A 720 -13.65 8.82 21.93
N LEU A 721 -12.36 8.98 22.27
CA LEU A 721 -11.91 10.07 23.16
C LEU A 721 -12.04 11.46 22.50
N ASN A 722 -12.03 11.52 21.16
CA ASN A 722 -12.31 12.75 20.41
C ASN A 722 -13.72 13.32 20.71
N LEU A 723 -14.71 12.48 21.06
CA LEU A 723 -16.06 12.96 21.39
C LEU A 723 -16.09 13.72 22.73
N LEU A 724 -15.21 13.41 23.67
CA LEU A 724 -15.14 14.10 24.97
C LEU A 724 -14.36 15.42 24.91
N ILE A 725 -13.40 15.55 23.99
CA ILE A 725 -12.56 16.75 23.85
C ILE A 725 -13.15 17.75 22.83
N TYR A 726 -14.02 17.29 21.93
CA TYR A 726 -14.75 18.11 20.95
C TYR A 726 -16.26 18.22 21.23
N LEU A 727 -16.69 18.19 22.50
CA LEU A 727 -18.00 18.72 22.87
C LEU A 727 -17.97 20.24 22.58
N LYS A 728 -18.45 20.59 21.39
CA LYS A 728 -18.91 21.93 21.00
C LYS A 728 -20.42 21.91 20.91
#